data_AF-A0A1C6QYW0-F1
#
_entry.id   AF-A0A1C6QYW0-F1
#
_cell.length_a   1.000
_cell.length_b   1.000
_cell.length_c   1.000
_cell.angle_alpha   90.00
_cell.angle_beta   90.00
_cell.angle_gamma   90.00
#
_symmetry.space_group_name_H-M   'P 1'
#
loop_
_entity.id
_entity.type
_entity.pdbx_description
1 polymer ?
#
loop_
_entity_poly.entity_id
_entity_poly.type
_entity_poly.pdbx_seq_one_letter_code
_entity_poly.pdbx_strand_id
1 'polypeptide(L)'
;MVTSLSAEAWSVPGPGMYREETQLELPDIPGTDPIGEDETAETNLTTADEVPVEPYEPQAITPWQEDSGTADLTGLEPGDTRPVADLPVALGVPEDGDPAALAGQWSVALAAPEASQDAGVAGLIMQVTPPAGADPEAEVALSVDTTAFADLYGPQAADRFGLMLLPECVYTASGTGDCAPEEGDGGTEAMSAGASGSDTFESLPSEVELLSAKDAPTRSTAAENVQTRRVLTGSVPVGRLLGEERTPATGADGASARSRADATDSSVRPAALRAASSSGSRVVGALDTGASAAGDYTATPLLSSGSWSAGSSSGAFTYGYQVQTPETGGGLTPKINLSYSSQSADGRTSATNNQASWIGDGWEYNAGAITRTYAGCTQDSKKPGSNNATHRTGDMCWGSENATLSLGGMTTELVWNEAKKTWTTANGDGSKVELIEKPDLKNGAKDGEHWVVTTRDGTRHYFGLHRLPGWSDKGTSTTEDDDPVTNSVLTVPVFGNHPGEDCYKAGNFAGSSCTQAWRWSLDYVEDVHGNAMSLWWARETNYYAKNFNFKAPVSYHRGGYLTRIDYGQRADRIFSAPAPARVNFTVAERCFKEGALDCTEGNFTSKDPGKYRIWYDTPADLRCAAGKMCWNANPAFFSRKRLDRITTSAQRRTDTTARQVVDEYQLKQDFPTLKAGSNPALWLESITRTGYGRNETPRTRRSPSTRCASSPTRRTCPAASCGPTTPAPASPGCVSPASSESTAVRPSSTTSSPRALARRAPGCRARATPPG
;
A
#
# COMPACT_ATOMS: atom_id res chain seq x y z
N MET A 1 44.84 45.34 -29.71
CA MET A 1 45.68 44.13 -29.86
C MET A 1 44.75 42.95 -29.60
N VAL A 2 44.51 42.08 -30.58
CA VAL A 2 45.22 40.78 -30.77
C VAL A 2 44.83 39.81 -29.64
N THR A 3 44.15 38.67 -29.86
CA THR A 3 43.97 37.89 -31.12
C THR A 3 42.54 37.31 -31.25
N SER A 4 42.13 37.01 -32.48
CA SER A 4 40.98 36.17 -32.83
C SER A 4 41.29 34.66 -32.66
N LEU A 5 40.25 33.85 -32.44
CA LEU A 5 40.26 32.41 -32.73
C LEU A 5 39.21 32.10 -33.81
N SER A 6 39.49 31.10 -34.65
CA SER A 6 38.82 30.83 -35.93
C SER A 6 37.89 29.61 -35.89
N ALA A 7 37.01 29.53 -36.90
CA ALA A 7 36.02 28.48 -37.04
C ALA A 7 36.58 27.16 -37.60
N GLU A 8 35.78 26.09 -37.38
CA GLU A 8 35.61 24.86 -38.17
C GLU A 8 36.83 24.10 -38.74
N ALA A 9 36.94 22.84 -38.33
CA ALA A 9 37.74 21.81 -39.00
C ALA A 9 36.86 20.60 -39.37
N TRP A 10 35.97 20.75 -40.35
CA TRP A 10 35.25 19.62 -40.97
C TRP A 10 36.19 18.89 -41.93
N SER A 11 36.60 17.67 -41.59
CA SER A 11 37.45 16.82 -42.43
C SER A 11 36.65 16.08 -43.52
N VAL A 12 36.41 16.76 -44.65
CA VAL A 12 35.89 16.11 -45.86
C VAL A 12 36.99 15.23 -46.48
N PRO A 13 36.77 13.91 -46.66
CA PRO A 13 37.75 13.04 -47.31
C PRO A 13 37.86 13.34 -48.81
N GLY A 14 39.07 13.30 -49.35
CA GLY A 14 39.34 13.61 -50.76
C GLY A 14 38.85 12.54 -51.75
N PRO A 15 38.72 12.87 -53.04
CA PRO A 15 38.30 11.90 -54.07
C PRO A 15 39.22 10.67 -54.12
N GLY A 16 38.63 9.47 -54.08
CA GLY A 16 39.35 8.19 -54.03
C GLY A 16 39.42 7.53 -52.65
N MET A 17 39.06 8.23 -51.57
CA MET A 17 39.03 7.68 -50.20
C MET A 17 37.73 6.89 -49.93
N TYR A 18 37.63 5.67 -50.46
CA TYR A 18 36.50 4.77 -50.16
C TYR A 18 36.68 4.09 -48.80
N ARG A 19 35.60 3.98 -48.01
CA ARG A 19 35.64 3.50 -46.62
C ARG A 19 35.71 1.98 -46.47
N GLU A 20 35.89 1.26 -47.57
CA GLU A 20 35.78 -0.20 -47.67
C GLU A 20 37.16 -0.89 -47.80
N GLU A 21 38.19 -0.17 -48.25
CA GLU A 21 39.54 -0.72 -48.48
C GLU A 21 40.46 -0.65 -47.23
N THR A 22 39.99 -0.11 -46.10
CA THR A 22 40.75 -0.07 -44.85
C THR A 22 40.28 -1.14 -43.86
N GLN A 23 40.52 -2.41 -44.20
CA GLN A 23 40.56 -3.45 -43.17
C GLN A 23 41.76 -3.19 -42.26
N LEU A 24 41.52 -2.60 -41.08
CA LEU A 24 42.46 -2.73 -39.98
C LEU A 24 42.44 -4.19 -39.51
N GLU A 25 43.50 -4.92 -39.80
CA GLU A 25 43.84 -6.13 -39.07
C GLU A 25 44.14 -5.74 -37.61
N LEU A 26 43.11 -5.82 -36.77
CA LEU A 26 43.29 -5.80 -35.33
C LEU A 26 44.10 -7.04 -34.95
N PRO A 27 45.20 -6.91 -34.20
CA PRO A 27 45.92 -8.08 -33.68
C PRO A 27 44.96 -9.00 -32.91
N ASP A 28 45.18 -10.31 -33.02
CA ASP A 28 44.41 -11.29 -32.25
C ASP A 28 44.39 -10.90 -30.77
N ILE A 29 43.17 -10.76 -30.21
CA ILE A 29 43.00 -10.51 -28.79
C ILE A 29 43.66 -11.68 -28.06
N PRO A 30 44.69 -11.47 -27.22
CA PRO A 30 45.38 -12.55 -26.56
C PRO A 30 44.36 -13.37 -25.78
N GLY A 31 44.34 -14.68 -26.05
CA GLY A 31 43.37 -15.60 -25.46
C GLY A 31 43.44 -15.49 -23.95
N THR A 32 42.40 -14.94 -23.32
CA THR A 32 42.28 -14.94 -21.87
C THR A 32 42.02 -16.37 -21.45
N ASP A 33 43.06 -17.05 -20.95
CA ASP A 33 42.89 -18.32 -20.24
C ASP A 33 41.78 -18.13 -19.21
N PRO A 34 40.73 -18.97 -19.22
CA PRO A 34 39.68 -18.89 -18.21
C PRO A 34 40.29 -19.32 -16.87
N ILE A 35 40.65 -18.33 -16.05
CA ILE A 35 40.95 -18.56 -14.64
C ILE A 35 39.73 -19.29 -14.07
N GLY A 36 39.95 -20.51 -13.55
CA GLY A 36 38.90 -21.33 -12.96
C GLY A 36 38.23 -20.59 -11.80
N GLU A 37 37.02 -21.03 -11.42
CA GLU A 37 36.31 -20.44 -10.29
C GLU A 37 37.16 -20.60 -9.02
N ASP A 38 37.63 -19.48 -8.48
CA ASP A 38 38.18 -19.45 -7.12
C ASP A 38 36.99 -19.51 -6.15
N GLU A 39 36.58 -20.73 -5.82
CA GLU A 39 35.50 -20.99 -4.85
C GLU A 39 35.79 -20.35 -3.48
N THR A 40 37.07 -20.05 -3.17
CA THR A 40 37.44 -19.35 -1.93
C THR A 40 37.17 -17.83 -2.01
N ALA A 41 37.03 -17.26 -3.21
CA ALA A 41 36.73 -15.83 -3.37
C ALA A 41 35.30 -15.48 -2.91
N GLU A 42 34.30 -16.34 -3.12
CA GLU A 42 32.96 -16.10 -2.54
C GLU A 42 33.00 -16.14 -1.00
N THR A 43 33.71 -17.12 -0.40
CA THR A 43 33.82 -17.24 1.07
C THR A 43 34.52 -16.06 1.77
N ASN A 44 35.25 -15.21 1.02
CA ASN A 44 35.93 -14.02 1.57
C ASN A 44 35.11 -12.72 1.43
N LEU A 45 33.94 -12.75 0.74
CA LEU A 45 33.04 -11.59 0.62
C LEU A 45 31.87 -11.62 1.60
N THR A 46 31.51 -12.79 2.14
CA THR A 46 30.48 -12.96 3.17
C THR A 46 31.12 -13.06 4.56
N THR A 47 31.35 -11.92 5.23
CA THR A 47 31.96 -11.85 6.58
C THR A 47 30.98 -12.16 7.73
N ALA A 48 29.78 -12.63 7.42
CA ALA A 48 28.79 -13.13 8.38
C ALA A 48 28.19 -14.43 7.84
N ASP A 49 27.90 -15.37 8.74
CA ASP A 49 27.18 -16.60 8.39
C ASP A 49 25.80 -16.29 7.81
N GLU A 50 25.35 -17.10 6.86
CA GLU A 50 24.00 -17.00 6.28
C GLU A 50 22.97 -17.35 7.37
N VAL A 51 22.34 -16.31 7.94
CA VAL A 51 21.25 -16.46 8.91
C VAL A 51 20.07 -17.10 8.19
N PRO A 52 19.64 -18.33 8.55
CA PRO A 52 18.52 -18.96 7.88
C PRO A 52 17.26 -18.10 8.04
N VAL A 53 16.63 -17.79 6.92
CA VAL A 53 15.28 -17.22 6.89
C VAL A 53 14.31 -18.39 7.10
N GLU A 54 13.71 -18.44 8.28
CA GLU A 54 12.52 -19.26 8.49
C GLU A 54 11.31 -18.46 7.95
N PRO A 55 10.53 -19.00 6.99
CA PRO A 55 9.33 -18.35 6.49
C PRO A 55 8.32 -18.09 7.61
N TYR A 56 7.49 -17.06 7.43
CA TYR A 56 6.36 -16.81 8.33
C TYR A 56 5.26 -17.86 8.09
N GLU A 57 4.93 -18.65 9.10
CA GLU A 57 3.72 -19.47 9.13
C GLU A 57 2.63 -18.74 9.94
N PRO A 58 1.42 -18.51 9.40
CA PRO A 58 0.29 -17.92 10.14
C PRO A 58 -0.06 -18.72 11.41
N GLN A 59 -0.05 -18.07 12.58
CA GLN A 59 -0.26 -18.72 13.88
C GLN A 59 -1.67 -18.47 14.43
N ALA A 60 -2.14 -17.23 14.38
CA ALA A 60 -3.44 -16.80 14.87
C ALA A 60 -4.51 -16.95 13.77
N ILE A 61 -4.83 -18.20 13.43
CA ILE A 61 -5.79 -18.56 12.36
C ILE A 61 -7.03 -19.32 12.86
N THR A 62 -7.28 -19.33 14.17
CA THR A 62 -8.41 -20.03 14.79
C THR A 62 -9.66 -19.14 14.75
N PRO A 63 -10.65 -19.41 13.87
CA PRO A 63 -11.83 -18.56 13.76
C PRO A 63 -12.67 -18.61 15.05
N TRP A 64 -13.49 -17.58 15.25
CA TRP A 64 -14.54 -17.59 16.29
C TRP A 64 -15.63 -18.61 15.94
N GLN A 65 -16.62 -18.78 16.83
CA GLN A 65 -17.77 -19.66 16.63
C GLN A 65 -19.07 -18.85 16.72
N GLU A 66 -20.13 -19.36 16.11
CA GLU A 66 -21.49 -18.83 16.30
C GLU A 66 -21.98 -19.15 17.71
N ASP A 67 -22.34 -18.12 18.49
CA ASP A 67 -22.93 -18.25 19.82
C ASP A 67 -23.65 -16.94 20.22
N SER A 68 -24.40 -16.95 21.32
CA SER A 68 -25.09 -15.79 21.87
C SER A 68 -24.93 -15.68 23.38
N GLY A 69 -24.78 -14.46 23.87
CA GLY A 69 -24.52 -14.19 25.28
C GLY A 69 -25.21 -12.93 25.78
N THR A 70 -25.16 -12.74 27.10
CA THR A 70 -25.68 -11.55 27.77
C THR A 70 -24.64 -10.95 28.72
N ALA A 71 -24.63 -9.63 28.84
CA ALA A 71 -23.88 -8.90 29.87
C ALA A 71 -24.85 -7.99 30.64
N ASP A 72 -24.75 -8.00 31.96
CA ASP A 72 -25.45 -7.03 32.82
C ASP A 72 -24.50 -5.87 33.11
N LEU A 73 -24.82 -4.66 32.64
CA LEU A 73 -24.01 -3.46 32.86
C LEU A 73 -24.42 -2.69 34.13
N THR A 74 -25.40 -3.21 34.90
CA THR A 74 -25.87 -2.57 36.13
C THR A 74 -24.75 -2.45 37.17
N GLY A 75 -24.38 -1.21 37.51
CA GLY A 75 -23.44 -0.91 38.59
C GLY A 75 -21.96 -1.02 38.21
N LEU A 76 -21.62 -0.92 36.92
CA LEU A 76 -20.26 -0.61 36.45
C LEU A 76 -19.90 0.87 36.71
N GLU A 77 -18.62 1.20 36.81
CA GLU A 77 -18.14 2.59 36.82
C GLU A 77 -17.78 3.06 35.37
N PRO A 78 -17.65 4.37 35.09
CA PRO A 78 -17.22 4.84 33.76
C PRO A 78 -15.82 4.30 33.41
N GLY A 79 -15.67 3.77 32.19
CA GLY A 79 -14.48 3.04 31.75
C GLY A 79 -14.50 1.53 32.03
N ASP A 80 -15.38 1.02 32.91
CA ASP A 80 -15.51 -0.42 33.14
C ASP A 80 -16.21 -1.13 31.97
N THR A 81 -15.75 -2.36 31.71
CA THR A 81 -16.29 -3.27 30.69
C THR A 81 -16.54 -4.67 31.28
N ARG A 82 -17.43 -5.43 30.65
CA ARG A 82 -17.86 -6.75 31.10
C ARG A 82 -17.92 -7.73 29.91
N PRO A 83 -17.28 -8.90 29.97
CA PRO A 83 -17.33 -9.89 28.89
C PRO A 83 -18.74 -10.47 28.71
N VAL A 84 -19.14 -10.65 27.45
CA VAL A 84 -20.46 -11.16 27.08
C VAL A 84 -20.44 -12.69 27.03
N ALA A 85 -20.80 -13.33 28.15
CA ALA A 85 -20.73 -14.78 28.34
C ALA A 85 -19.33 -15.36 28.00
N ASP A 86 -19.23 -16.19 26.95
CA ASP A 86 -18.01 -16.80 26.45
C ASP A 86 -17.59 -16.30 25.05
N LEU A 87 -18.25 -15.25 24.54
CA LEU A 87 -17.89 -14.59 23.29
C LEU A 87 -16.53 -13.85 23.40
N PRO A 88 -15.83 -13.64 22.27
CA PRO A 88 -14.67 -12.73 22.18
C PRO A 88 -15.09 -11.25 22.22
N VAL A 89 -16.13 -10.90 22.99
CA VAL A 89 -16.79 -9.60 23.02
C VAL A 89 -17.00 -9.14 24.46
N ALA A 90 -16.81 -7.84 24.72
CA ALA A 90 -17.19 -7.18 25.96
C ALA A 90 -18.01 -5.91 25.68
N LEU A 91 -18.90 -5.56 26.61
CA LEU A 91 -19.70 -4.33 26.60
C LEU A 91 -19.43 -3.54 27.89
N GLY A 92 -19.48 -2.21 27.86
CA GLY A 92 -19.17 -1.38 29.02
C GLY A 92 -19.65 0.07 28.93
N VAL A 93 -19.24 0.86 29.91
CA VAL A 93 -19.50 2.31 29.98
C VAL A 93 -18.26 3.04 29.45
N PRO A 94 -18.37 3.96 28.46
CA PRO A 94 -17.25 4.82 28.07
C PRO A 94 -16.72 5.66 29.25
N GLU A 95 -15.47 6.15 29.18
CA GLU A 95 -14.86 6.92 30.28
C GLU A 95 -15.65 8.19 30.66
N ASP A 96 -16.26 8.87 29.68
CA ASP A 96 -17.13 10.04 29.86
C ASP A 96 -18.64 9.68 29.94
N GLY A 97 -19.00 8.39 30.00
CA GLY A 97 -20.39 7.91 29.95
C GLY A 97 -21.12 7.87 31.31
N ASP A 98 -22.46 7.90 31.29
CA ASP A 98 -23.29 7.67 32.47
C ASP A 98 -23.65 6.18 32.63
N PRO A 99 -23.19 5.48 33.69
CA PRO A 99 -23.55 4.08 33.94
C PRO A 99 -25.05 3.85 34.16
N ALA A 100 -25.80 4.86 34.65
CA ALA A 100 -27.23 4.74 34.87
C ALA A 100 -28.01 4.67 33.54
N ALA A 101 -27.50 5.34 32.49
CA ALA A 101 -28.09 5.35 31.16
C ALA A 101 -27.91 4.03 30.38
N LEU A 102 -26.95 3.19 30.78
CA LEU A 102 -26.63 1.90 30.15
C LEU A 102 -27.06 0.68 30.98
N ALA A 103 -27.57 0.88 32.19
CA ALA A 103 -27.85 -0.17 33.15
C ALA A 103 -28.89 -1.21 32.67
N GLY A 104 -28.64 -2.48 33.00
CA GLY A 104 -29.49 -3.61 32.66
C GLY A 104 -28.80 -4.68 31.83
N GLN A 105 -29.58 -5.68 31.41
CA GLN A 105 -29.10 -6.83 30.65
C GLN A 105 -29.13 -6.57 29.13
N TRP A 106 -27.93 -6.48 28.55
CA TRP A 106 -27.67 -6.45 27.13
C TRP A 106 -27.54 -7.87 26.57
N SER A 107 -27.84 -8.08 25.29
CA SER A 107 -27.50 -9.31 24.57
C SER A 107 -26.72 -9.06 23.29
N VAL A 108 -25.85 -10.01 22.96
CA VAL A 108 -25.12 -10.06 21.68
C VAL A 108 -25.27 -11.47 21.10
N ALA A 109 -25.57 -11.55 19.80
CA ALA A 109 -25.47 -12.78 19.03
C ALA A 109 -24.38 -12.61 17.96
N LEU A 110 -23.42 -13.52 17.91
CA LEU A 110 -22.28 -13.47 17.01
C LEU A 110 -22.48 -14.50 15.89
N ALA A 111 -22.45 -14.06 14.62
CA ALA A 111 -22.67 -14.95 13.49
C ALA A 111 -21.47 -15.87 13.23
N ALA A 112 -21.70 -16.99 12.54
CA ALA A 112 -20.65 -17.86 12.04
C ALA A 112 -19.62 -17.11 11.17
N PRO A 113 -18.34 -17.52 11.18
CA PRO A 113 -17.31 -17.01 10.26
C PRO A 113 -17.73 -17.11 8.79
N GLU A 114 -18.36 -18.21 8.42
CA GLU A 114 -18.87 -18.49 7.08
C GLU A 114 -19.95 -17.49 6.68
N ALA A 115 -20.84 -17.09 7.59
CA ALA A 115 -21.88 -16.09 7.30
C ALA A 115 -21.29 -14.70 7.02
N SER A 116 -20.25 -14.31 7.77
CA SER A 116 -19.51 -13.06 7.52
C SER A 116 -18.81 -13.11 6.15
N GLN A 117 -18.10 -14.21 5.86
CA GLN A 117 -17.44 -14.44 4.57
C GLN A 117 -18.44 -14.49 3.40
N ASP A 118 -19.61 -15.11 3.57
CA ASP A 118 -20.63 -15.19 2.53
C ASP A 118 -21.31 -13.84 2.27
N ALA A 119 -21.51 -13.02 3.30
CA ALA A 119 -21.88 -11.62 3.16
C ALA A 119 -20.78 -10.76 2.52
N GLY A 120 -19.53 -11.23 2.46
CA GLY A 120 -18.37 -10.50 1.93
C GLY A 120 -17.67 -9.61 2.97
N VAL A 121 -17.96 -9.79 4.25
CA VAL A 121 -17.33 -9.06 5.37
C VAL A 121 -16.03 -9.78 5.76
N ALA A 122 -14.90 -9.11 5.57
CA ALA A 122 -13.59 -9.57 6.05
C ALA A 122 -13.42 -9.20 7.53
N GLY A 123 -14.12 -9.95 8.39
CA GLY A 123 -14.26 -9.66 9.81
C GLY A 123 -15.45 -10.40 10.43
N LEU A 124 -15.89 -9.99 11.61
CA LEU A 124 -17.06 -10.55 12.28
C LEU A 124 -18.29 -9.64 12.15
N ILE A 125 -19.48 -10.24 12.13
CA ILE A 125 -20.76 -9.52 12.28
C ILE A 125 -21.51 -10.03 13.51
N MET A 126 -22.06 -9.11 14.31
CA MET A 126 -22.80 -9.42 15.54
C MET A 126 -24.06 -8.57 15.67
N GLN A 127 -25.14 -9.16 16.17
CA GLN A 127 -26.37 -8.45 16.49
C GLN A 127 -26.34 -7.99 17.95
N VAL A 128 -26.37 -6.68 18.20
CA VAL A 128 -26.36 -6.08 19.54
C VAL A 128 -27.77 -5.57 19.89
N THR A 129 -28.27 -5.94 21.07
CA THR A 129 -29.62 -5.58 21.55
C THR A 129 -29.53 -4.90 22.92
N PRO A 130 -29.93 -3.61 23.04
CA PRO A 130 -29.98 -2.91 24.33
C PRO A 130 -31.12 -3.40 25.23
N PRO A 131 -31.00 -3.29 26.57
CA PRO A 131 -32.13 -3.44 27.47
C PRO A 131 -33.14 -2.32 27.23
N ALA A 132 -34.43 -2.60 27.46
CA ALA A 132 -35.49 -1.59 27.37
C ALA A 132 -35.37 -0.44 28.40
N GLY A 133 -34.40 -0.48 29.31
CA GLY A 133 -34.06 0.61 30.22
C GLY A 133 -33.06 1.63 29.65
N ALA A 134 -32.31 1.29 28.60
CA ALA A 134 -31.21 2.12 28.12
C ALA A 134 -31.68 3.43 27.47
N ASP A 135 -30.89 4.49 27.67
CA ASP A 135 -31.10 5.81 27.09
C ASP A 135 -30.66 5.84 25.61
N PRO A 136 -31.51 6.25 24.66
CA PRO A 136 -31.13 6.42 23.26
C PRO A 136 -29.98 7.40 23.01
N GLU A 137 -29.78 8.41 23.87
CA GLU A 137 -28.76 9.45 23.68
C GLU A 137 -27.38 9.05 24.24
N ALA A 138 -27.26 7.87 24.88
CA ALA A 138 -25.99 7.35 25.38
C ALA A 138 -25.16 6.62 24.30
N GLU A 139 -23.88 6.37 24.60
CA GLU A 139 -23.02 5.44 23.87
C GLU A 139 -22.63 4.26 24.76
N VAL A 140 -22.65 3.04 24.23
CA VAL A 140 -22.11 1.84 24.90
C VAL A 140 -20.71 1.55 24.37
N ALA A 141 -19.77 1.26 25.26
CA ALA A 141 -18.42 0.82 24.87
C ALA A 141 -18.50 -0.64 24.38
N LEU A 142 -17.87 -0.93 23.23
CA LEU A 142 -17.76 -2.25 22.65
C LEU A 142 -16.27 -2.63 22.53
N SER A 143 -15.93 -3.87 22.88
CA SER A 143 -14.59 -4.41 22.70
C SER A 143 -14.64 -5.80 22.07
N VAL A 144 -13.77 -6.06 21.09
CA VAL A 144 -13.71 -7.32 20.33
C VAL A 144 -12.30 -7.87 20.30
N ASP A 145 -12.12 -9.09 20.79
CA ASP A 145 -10.83 -9.79 20.84
C ASP A 145 -10.55 -10.52 19.53
N THR A 146 -9.54 -10.03 18.80
CA THR A 146 -9.11 -10.60 17.52
C THR A 146 -7.96 -11.61 17.66
N THR A 147 -7.42 -11.80 18.87
CA THR A 147 -6.14 -12.49 19.11
C THR A 147 -6.09 -13.92 18.59
N ALA A 148 -7.22 -14.63 18.55
CA ALA A 148 -7.29 -16.02 18.07
C ALA A 148 -7.20 -16.14 16.53
N PHE A 149 -7.66 -15.11 15.80
CA PHE A 149 -7.78 -15.07 14.33
C PHE A 149 -7.04 -13.89 13.68
N ALA A 150 -6.07 -13.27 14.37
CA ALA A 150 -5.40 -12.06 13.92
C ALA A 150 -4.66 -12.20 12.57
N ASP A 151 -4.24 -13.41 12.20
CA ASP A 151 -3.60 -13.77 10.93
C ASP A 151 -4.60 -14.38 9.90
N LEU A 152 -5.86 -14.62 10.28
CA LEU A 152 -6.82 -15.41 9.49
C LEU A 152 -7.03 -14.83 8.09
N TYR A 153 -7.27 -13.52 8.02
CA TYR A 153 -7.50 -12.76 6.78
C TYR A 153 -6.19 -12.34 6.07
N GLY A 154 -5.04 -12.76 6.59
CA GLY A 154 -3.71 -12.32 6.17
C GLY A 154 -3.03 -11.44 7.23
N PRO A 155 -1.70 -11.23 7.14
CA PRO A 155 -0.95 -10.45 8.12
C PRO A 155 -1.49 -9.04 8.28
N GLN A 156 -1.49 -8.58 9.53
CA GLN A 156 -1.96 -7.26 9.94
C GLN A 156 -3.42 -6.91 9.60
N ALA A 157 -4.25 -7.84 9.08
CA ALA A 157 -5.65 -7.53 8.78
C ALA A 157 -6.38 -7.09 10.06
N ALA A 158 -6.22 -7.85 11.15
CA ALA A 158 -6.79 -7.48 12.45
C ALA A 158 -6.19 -6.21 13.09
N ASP A 159 -5.09 -5.62 12.57
CA ASP A 159 -4.63 -4.28 12.99
C ASP A 159 -5.38 -3.14 12.28
N ARG A 160 -6.05 -3.43 11.15
CA ARG A 160 -6.82 -2.50 10.32
C ARG A 160 -8.34 -2.58 10.55
N PHE A 161 -8.76 -3.41 11.50
CA PHE A 161 -10.17 -3.61 11.80
C PHE A 161 -10.78 -2.36 12.45
N GLY A 162 -12.00 -2.02 12.03
CA GLY A 162 -12.80 -0.94 12.59
C GLY A 162 -14.25 -1.35 12.76
N LEU A 163 -14.98 -0.61 13.62
CA LEU A 163 -16.39 -0.83 13.89
C LEU A 163 -17.27 -0.09 12.88
N MET A 164 -18.29 -0.79 12.36
CA MET A 164 -19.22 -0.29 11.34
C MET A 164 -20.65 -0.69 11.70
N LEU A 165 -21.61 0.22 11.58
CA LEU A 165 -23.04 -0.12 11.60
C LEU A 165 -23.47 -0.69 10.24
N LEU A 166 -24.17 -1.83 10.29
CA LEU A 166 -24.63 -2.59 9.14
C LEU A 166 -26.15 -2.87 9.26
N PRO A 167 -26.88 -2.96 8.14
CA PRO A 167 -28.31 -3.27 8.15
C PRO A 167 -28.57 -4.75 8.46
N GLU A 168 -29.77 -5.03 8.98
CA GLU A 168 -30.16 -6.35 9.47
C GLU A 168 -30.05 -7.47 8.41
N CYS A 169 -30.21 -7.14 7.12
CA CYS A 169 -30.05 -8.09 6.02
C CYS A 169 -28.63 -8.70 5.91
N VAL A 170 -27.58 -8.07 6.46
CA VAL A 170 -26.22 -8.63 6.44
C VAL A 170 -26.14 -9.87 7.33
N TYR A 171 -26.84 -9.86 8.46
CA TYR A 171 -26.86 -10.93 9.45
C TYR A 171 -27.95 -11.98 9.15
N THR A 172 -29.08 -11.56 8.59
CA THR A 172 -30.27 -12.42 8.44
C THR A 172 -30.44 -13.04 7.04
N ALA A 173 -30.04 -12.36 5.97
CA ALA A 173 -30.36 -12.78 4.59
C ALA A 173 -29.42 -12.14 3.54
N SER A 174 -28.10 -12.33 3.71
CA SER A 174 -27.08 -11.68 2.87
C SER A 174 -27.25 -12.02 1.38
N GLY A 175 -27.06 -11.02 0.51
CA GLY A 175 -27.34 -11.15 -0.92
C GLY A 175 -28.82 -10.97 -1.33
N THR A 176 -29.74 -10.69 -0.38
CA THR A 176 -31.17 -10.49 -0.67
C THR A 176 -31.71 -9.17 -0.09
N GLY A 177 -32.86 -8.71 -0.59
CA GLY A 177 -33.48 -7.45 -0.15
C GLY A 177 -32.51 -6.27 -0.29
N ASP A 178 -32.36 -5.48 0.78
CA ASP A 178 -31.41 -4.36 0.81
C ASP A 178 -29.94 -4.75 0.92
N CYS A 179 -29.65 -6.04 0.96
CA CYS A 179 -28.30 -6.60 0.82
C CYS A 179 -28.11 -7.35 -0.52
N ALA A 180 -29.04 -7.20 -1.48
CA ALA A 180 -28.85 -7.64 -2.86
C ALA A 180 -28.04 -6.61 -3.66
N PRO A 181 -27.08 -7.03 -4.52
CA PRO A 181 -26.36 -6.11 -5.41
C PRO A 181 -27.29 -5.57 -6.50
N GLU A 182 -26.99 -4.37 -6.98
CA GLU A 182 -27.73 -3.72 -8.08
C GLU A 182 -27.13 -4.07 -9.44
N GLU A 183 -27.97 -4.12 -10.49
CA GLU A 183 -27.51 -4.36 -11.86
C GLU A 183 -26.89 -3.10 -12.48
N GLY A 184 -25.64 -2.80 -12.13
CA GLY A 184 -24.86 -1.71 -12.74
C GLY A 184 -23.46 -1.49 -12.14
N ASP A 185 -22.66 -0.66 -12.81
CA ASP A 185 -21.51 0.07 -12.26
C ASP A 185 -21.88 1.57 -12.24
N GLY A 186 -21.38 2.33 -11.28
CA GLY A 186 -21.45 3.79 -11.30
C GLY A 186 -22.51 4.44 -10.40
N GLY A 187 -23.22 3.69 -9.55
CA GLY A 187 -24.23 4.22 -8.63
C GLY A 187 -23.76 5.46 -7.86
N THR A 188 -24.62 6.47 -7.71
CA THR A 188 -24.33 7.72 -6.99
C THR A 188 -25.17 7.91 -5.74
N GLU A 189 -26.39 7.35 -5.72
CA GLU A 189 -27.27 7.42 -4.55
C GLU A 189 -26.71 6.52 -3.45
N ALA A 190 -26.60 7.06 -2.23
CA ALA A 190 -26.17 6.27 -1.08
C ALA A 190 -27.26 5.26 -0.71
N MET A 191 -26.86 4.13 -0.11
CA MET A 191 -27.82 3.32 0.65
C MET A 191 -28.49 4.23 1.71
N SER A 192 -29.82 4.21 1.78
CA SER A 192 -30.65 5.03 2.68
C SER A 192 -30.65 6.57 2.47
N ALA A 193 -30.28 7.08 1.29
CA ALA A 193 -30.27 8.54 1.00
C ALA A 193 -31.61 9.31 1.16
N GLY A 194 -32.72 8.62 1.48
CA GLY A 194 -34.06 9.20 1.63
C GLY A 194 -34.68 9.11 3.04
N ALA A 195 -34.00 8.51 4.02
CA ALA A 195 -34.56 8.29 5.36
C ALA A 195 -33.62 8.82 6.47
N SER A 196 -34.13 9.75 7.28
CA SER A 196 -33.50 10.17 8.53
C SER A 196 -33.83 9.16 9.64
N GLY A 197 -33.33 7.93 9.54
CA GLY A 197 -33.66 6.87 10.49
C GLY A 197 -33.24 5.49 10.03
N SER A 198 -33.22 4.57 11.00
CA SER A 198 -33.04 3.11 10.90
C SER A 198 -31.84 2.55 10.09
N ASP A 199 -31.79 2.79 8.78
CA ASP A 199 -31.10 1.92 7.82
C ASP A 199 -29.73 2.46 7.39
N THR A 200 -29.20 3.40 8.16
CA THR A 200 -27.97 4.16 7.89
C THR A 200 -26.72 3.36 8.24
N PHE A 201 -25.87 3.14 7.23
CA PHE A 201 -24.49 2.71 7.43
C PHE A 201 -23.64 3.84 8.02
N GLU A 202 -22.83 3.54 9.02
CA GLU A 202 -21.99 4.54 9.70
C GLU A 202 -20.69 3.90 10.19
N SER A 203 -19.55 4.55 9.94
CA SER A 203 -18.28 4.17 10.55
C SER A 203 -18.23 4.72 11.97
N LEU A 204 -18.02 3.82 12.93
CA LEU A 204 -17.97 4.17 14.35
C LEU A 204 -16.54 4.53 14.78
N PRO A 205 -16.35 5.40 15.79
CA PRO A 205 -15.04 5.65 16.38
C PRO A 205 -14.50 4.38 17.03
N SER A 206 -13.38 3.86 16.53
CA SER A 206 -12.73 2.65 17.04
C SER A 206 -11.24 2.59 16.71
N GLU A 207 -10.45 1.95 17.57
CA GLU A 207 -9.01 1.70 17.38
C GLU A 207 -8.63 0.28 17.85
N VAL A 208 -7.51 -0.26 17.35
CA VAL A 208 -7.00 -1.59 17.73
C VAL A 208 -5.83 -1.46 18.70
N GLU A 209 -6.01 -1.96 19.91
CA GLU A 209 -5.03 -1.89 21.00
C GLU A 209 -4.36 -3.24 21.31
N LEU A 210 -3.11 -3.19 21.75
CA LEU A 210 -2.36 -4.34 22.28
C LEU A 210 -2.36 -4.32 23.81
N LEU A 211 -3.45 -4.81 24.40
CA LEU A 211 -3.63 -4.90 25.85
C LEU A 211 -2.85 -6.09 26.43
N SER A 212 -2.40 -6.01 27.69
CA SER A 212 -1.85 -7.20 28.35
C SER A 212 -2.97 -8.20 28.69
N ALA A 213 -2.69 -9.51 28.68
CA ALA A 213 -3.74 -10.53 28.76
C ALA A 213 -4.53 -10.58 30.09
N LYS A 214 -4.10 -9.80 31.10
CA LYS A 214 -4.80 -9.54 32.37
C LYS A 214 -5.69 -8.28 32.36
N ASP A 215 -5.48 -7.38 31.40
CA ASP A 215 -6.20 -6.11 31.24
C ASP A 215 -7.21 -6.16 30.08
N ALA A 216 -7.07 -7.14 29.18
CA ALA A 216 -8.02 -7.37 28.09
C ALA A 216 -9.43 -7.73 28.64
N PRO A 217 -10.49 -6.99 28.27
CA PRO A 217 -11.81 -7.06 28.93
C PRO A 217 -12.65 -8.27 28.52
N THR A 218 -12.20 -9.03 27.55
CA THR A 218 -12.90 -10.13 26.89
C THR A 218 -12.56 -11.49 27.51
N ARG A 219 -13.38 -12.52 27.21
CA ARG A 219 -12.85 -13.90 27.15
C ARG A 219 -12.16 -14.11 25.81
N SER A 220 -11.24 -15.08 25.75
CA SER A 220 -10.44 -15.33 24.54
C SER A 220 -10.31 -16.82 24.29
N THR A 221 -10.42 -17.21 23.02
CA THR A 221 -10.12 -18.57 22.54
C THR A 221 -8.67 -18.72 22.08
N ALA A 222 -7.85 -17.67 22.23
CA ALA A 222 -6.41 -17.71 21.99
C ALA A 222 -5.68 -18.65 22.97
N ALA A 223 -4.47 -19.09 22.61
CA ALA A 223 -3.70 -20.04 23.41
C ALA A 223 -3.39 -19.51 24.82
N GLU A 224 -3.48 -20.39 25.84
CA GLU A 224 -3.46 -20.04 27.27
C GLU A 224 -2.26 -19.20 27.77
N ASN A 225 -1.15 -19.18 27.01
CA ASN A 225 0.09 -18.51 27.39
C ASN A 225 0.33 -17.16 26.67
N VAL A 226 -0.61 -16.67 25.86
CA VAL A 226 -0.49 -15.39 25.15
C VAL A 226 -0.43 -14.22 26.15
N GLN A 227 0.65 -13.42 26.08
CA GLN A 227 0.92 -12.33 27.04
C GLN A 227 0.19 -11.02 26.71
N THR A 228 -0.11 -10.80 25.42
CA THR A 228 -0.72 -9.58 24.87
C THR A 228 -1.85 -9.94 23.94
N ARG A 229 -3.03 -9.35 24.14
CA ARG A 229 -4.20 -9.55 23.28
C ARG A 229 -4.43 -8.33 22.38
N ARG A 230 -4.93 -8.59 21.17
CA ARG A 230 -5.30 -7.58 20.18
C ARG A 230 -6.79 -7.33 20.25
N VAL A 231 -7.18 -6.18 20.79
CA VAL A 231 -8.56 -5.83 21.06
C VAL A 231 -8.95 -4.60 20.26
N LEU A 232 -9.96 -4.72 19.41
CA LEU A 232 -10.64 -3.59 18.79
C LEU A 232 -11.57 -2.97 19.83
N THR A 233 -11.41 -1.69 20.16
CA THR A 233 -12.24 -0.94 21.11
C THR A 233 -12.95 0.20 20.40
N GLY A 234 -14.13 0.62 20.88
CA GLY A 234 -14.84 1.77 20.34
C GLY A 234 -16.23 2.01 20.96
N SER A 235 -16.88 3.09 20.54
CA SER A 235 -18.22 3.50 21.01
C SER A 235 -19.32 3.14 20.01
N VAL A 236 -20.50 2.75 20.52
CA VAL A 236 -21.71 2.51 19.72
C VAL A 236 -22.88 3.33 20.30
N PRO A 237 -23.44 4.32 19.58
CA PRO A 237 -24.59 5.09 20.05
C PRO A 237 -25.85 4.21 20.21
N VAL A 238 -26.47 4.23 21.39
CA VAL A 238 -27.57 3.33 21.75
C VAL A 238 -28.82 3.58 20.91
N GLY A 239 -29.13 4.85 20.59
CA GLY A 239 -30.23 5.22 19.69
C GLY A 239 -30.09 4.66 18.27
N ARG A 240 -28.86 4.38 17.80
CA ARG A 240 -28.66 3.68 16.53
C ARG A 240 -29.10 2.22 16.61
N LEU A 241 -28.80 1.56 17.75
CA LEU A 241 -29.15 0.16 18.02
C LEU A 241 -30.66 -0.06 18.22
N LEU A 242 -31.37 0.91 18.78
CA LEU A 242 -32.78 0.78 19.19
C LEU A 242 -33.82 0.87 18.06
N GLY A 243 -33.52 1.49 16.92
CA GLY A 243 -34.53 1.80 15.90
C GLY A 243 -35.48 2.95 16.31
N GLU A 244 -36.28 3.43 15.36
CA GLU A 244 -37.09 4.64 15.55
C GLU A 244 -38.38 4.47 16.38
N GLU A 245 -38.71 3.26 16.86
CA GLU A 245 -39.95 3.04 17.63
C GLU A 245 -39.98 3.71 19.02
N ARG A 246 -38.91 4.41 19.42
CA ARG A 246 -38.89 5.27 20.62
C ARG A 246 -38.97 6.76 20.31
N THR A 247 -40.18 7.23 20.03
CA THR A 247 -40.51 8.64 20.28
C THR A 247 -40.43 8.91 21.79
N PRO A 248 -39.69 9.91 22.28
CA PRO A 248 -39.65 10.24 23.70
C PRO A 248 -41.05 10.63 24.20
N ALA A 249 -41.49 10.00 25.30
CA ALA A 249 -42.77 10.30 25.94
C ALA A 249 -42.70 11.65 26.68
N THR A 250 -42.76 12.75 25.94
CA THR A 250 -42.79 14.11 26.49
C THR A 250 -44.04 14.28 27.37
N GLY A 251 -43.83 14.54 28.66
CA GLY A 251 -44.90 14.77 29.61
C GLY A 251 -45.67 16.03 29.26
N ALA A 252 -46.98 15.89 29.01
CA ALA A 252 -47.91 16.98 28.80
C ALA A 252 -49.12 16.82 29.72
N ASP A 253 -49.50 17.90 30.40
CA ASP A 253 -50.59 17.91 31.38
C ASP A 253 -51.96 17.59 30.77
N GLY A 254 -52.82 16.98 31.58
CA GLY A 254 -54.05 16.35 31.11
C GLY A 254 -55.15 17.32 30.64
N ALA A 255 -55.74 17.02 29.48
CA ALA A 255 -57.03 17.54 29.04
C ALA A 255 -57.96 16.38 28.64
N SER A 256 -59.25 16.45 29.00
CA SER A 256 -60.22 15.39 28.71
C SER A 256 -60.78 15.47 27.28
N ALA A 257 -60.68 14.37 26.53
CA ALA A 257 -61.55 14.07 25.39
C ALA A 257 -62.20 12.70 25.59
N ARG A 258 -63.54 12.65 25.68
CA ARG A 258 -64.31 11.40 25.82
C ARG A 258 -64.98 11.06 24.49
N SER A 259 -64.85 9.82 24.05
CA SER A 259 -65.77 9.17 23.10
C SER A 259 -66.06 7.75 23.57
N ARG A 260 -67.31 7.29 23.39
CA ARG A 260 -67.79 5.95 23.80
C ARG A 260 -68.45 5.23 22.63
N ALA A 261 -68.08 3.98 22.45
CA ALA A 261 -68.91 2.85 22.03
C ALA A 261 -68.17 1.60 22.59
N ASP A 262 -68.76 0.65 23.33
CA ASP A 262 -69.94 -0.19 23.08
C ASP A 262 -69.84 -1.04 21.80
N ALA A 263 -69.97 -2.37 21.83
CA ALA A 263 -70.17 -3.29 22.97
C ALA A 263 -69.81 -4.76 22.61
N THR A 264 -69.66 -5.61 23.64
CA THR A 264 -69.88 -7.10 23.69
C THR A 264 -69.41 -7.98 22.51
N ASP A 265 -68.61 -9.02 22.70
CA ASP A 265 -68.95 -10.21 23.52
C ASP A 265 -67.70 -10.90 24.13
N SER A 266 -67.82 -12.16 24.60
CA SER A 266 -67.05 -12.69 25.72
C SER A 266 -66.68 -14.18 25.60
N SER A 267 -65.42 -14.51 25.87
CA SER A 267 -64.96 -15.84 26.30
C SER A 267 -63.65 -15.72 27.08
N VAL A 268 -63.31 -16.70 27.93
CA VAL A 268 -62.29 -16.54 28.99
C VAL A 268 -61.38 -17.77 29.10
N ARG A 269 -60.10 -17.53 29.43
CA ARG A 269 -59.00 -18.45 29.84
C ARG A 269 -57.99 -18.79 28.73
N PRO A 270 -56.70 -18.96 29.10
CA PRO A 270 -55.92 -18.22 30.09
C PRO A 270 -54.66 -17.59 29.47
N ALA A 271 -53.87 -16.86 30.26
CA ALA A 271 -52.66 -16.22 29.76
C ALA A 271 -51.57 -17.25 29.38
N ALA A 272 -51.18 -17.26 28.11
CA ALA A 272 -49.81 -17.58 27.72
C ALA A 272 -49.00 -16.28 27.70
N LEU A 273 -47.78 -16.28 28.23
CA LEU A 273 -46.87 -15.15 28.03
C LEU A 273 -46.52 -15.07 26.54
N ARG A 274 -47.02 -14.04 25.86
CA ARG A 274 -46.30 -13.53 24.70
C ARG A 274 -45.04 -12.87 25.24
N ALA A 275 -43.87 -13.35 24.82
CA ALA A 275 -42.65 -12.56 24.94
C ALA A 275 -42.89 -11.20 24.25
N ALA A 276 -42.44 -10.12 24.87
CA ALA A 276 -42.47 -8.82 24.21
C ALA A 276 -41.49 -8.87 23.03
N SER A 277 -41.94 -8.47 21.85
CA SER A 277 -41.08 -8.27 20.69
C SER A 277 -40.15 -7.08 20.96
N SER A 278 -38.87 -7.36 21.20
CA SER A 278 -37.81 -6.34 21.30
C SER A 278 -37.42 -5.87 19.91
N SER A 279 -38.15 -4.90 19.36
CA SER A 279 -38.00 -4.36 17.99
C SER A 279 -36.79 -3.42 17.79
N GLY A 280 -35.79 -3.48 18.68
CA GLY A 280 -34.59 -2.64 18.63
C GLY A 280 -33.31 -3.46 18.72
N SER A 281 -32.80 -3.88 17.56
CA SER A 281 -31.52 -4.58 17.43
C SER A 281 -30.84 -4.19 16.12
N ARG A 282 -29.50 -4.18 16.09
CA ARG A 282 -28.70 -3.85 14.89
C ARG A 282 -27.50 -4.74 14.74
N VAL A 283 -27.00 -4.80 13.51
CA VAL A 283 -25.75 -5.49 13.18
C VAL A 283 -24.59 -4.52 13.32
N VAL A 284 -23.61 -4.88 14.14
CA VAL A 284 -22.30 -4.23 14.20
C VAL A 284 -21.31 -5.16 13.50
N GLY A 285 -20.62 -4.62 12.49
CA GLY A 285 -19.47 -5.27 11.88
C GLY A 285 -18.17 -4.81 12.54
N ALA A 286 -17.24 -5.74 12.70
CA ALA A 286 -15.84 -5.48 13.05
C ALA A 286 -14.98 -6.06 11.92
N LEU A 287 -14.55 -5.20 10.98
CA LEU A 287 -13.97 -5.61 9.70
C LEU A 287 -12.85 -4.68 9.24
N ASP A 288 -12.05 -5.15 8.28
CA ASP A 288 -10.93 -4.37 7.73
C ASP A 288 -11.40 -3.06 7.08
N THR A 289 -10.86 -1.94 7.55
CA THR A 289 -11.13 -0.58 7.03
C THR A 289 -10.00 -0.04 6.16
N GLY A 290 -8.86 -0.75 6.11
CA GLY A 290 -7.68 -0.42 5.34
C GLY A 290 -6.62 0.42 6.06
N ALA A 291 -6.92 0.98 7.23
CA ALA A 291 -6.00 1.86 7.97
C ALA A 291 -5.67 1.34 9.38
N SER A 292 -4.42 1.52 9.82
CA SER A 292 -3.91 1.08 11.12
C SER A 292 -2.75 1.93 11.61
N ALA A 293 -2.37 1.78 12.89
CA ALA A 293 -1.14 2.35 13.43
C ALA A 293 0.14 1.91 12.66
N ALA A 294 0.09 0.79 11.93
CA ALA A 294 1.18 0.26 11.13
C ALA A 294 1.15 0.67 9.64
N GLY A 295 0.13 1.42 9.20
CA GLY A 295 0.01 1.93 7.83
C GLY A 295 -1.43 2.02 7.32
N ASP A 296 -1.60 2.80 6.27
CA ASP A 296 -2.89 3.16 5.68
C ASP A 296 -2.93 2.85 4.17
N TYR A 297 -3.68 1.81 3.80
CA TYR A 297 -3.93 1.44 2.40
C TYR A 297 -4.96 2.35 1.72
N THR A 298 -5.75 3.15 2.46
CA THR A 298 -6.66 4.15 1.90
C THR A 298 -5.91 5.39 1.40
N ALA A 299 -4.72 5.66 1.93
CA ALA A 299 -3.83 6.69 1.42
C ALA A 299 -3.35 6.40 -0.02
N THR A 300 -3.50 7.39 -0.91
CA THR A 300 -2.95 7.36 -2.27
C THR A 300 -1.42 7.16 -2.24
N PRO A 301 -0.84 6.14 -2.91
CA PRO A 301 0.59 5.86 -2.85
C PRO A 301 1.45 6.99 -3.43
N LEU A 302 2.14 7.70 -2.54
CA LEU A 302 3.20 8.63 -2.91
C LEU A 302 4.47 7.85 -3.29
N LEU A 303 5.21 8.36 -4.28
CA LEU A 303 6.56 7.86 -4.60
C LEU A 303 7.53 8.34 -3.52
N SER A 304 8.00 7.43 -2.67
CA SER A 304 8.57 7.78 -1.38
C SER A 304 10.08 8.07 -1.41
N SER A 305 10.56 8.71 -0.35
CA SER A 305 11.98 8.82 0.06
C SER A 305 12.98 9.62 -0.79
N GLY A 306 12.62 10.09 -2.00
CA GLY A 306 13.53 10.91 -2.83
C GLY A 306 13.96 12.26 -2.23
N SER A 307 13.25 12.75 -1.20
CA SER A 307 13.56 13.98 -0.47
C SER A 307 14.57 13.81 0.67
N TRP A 308 14.70 12.60 1.25
CA TRP A 308 15.51 12.36 2.44
C TRP A 308 16.97 12.02 2.14
N SER A 309 17.29 11.56 0.93
CA SER A 309 18.66 11.26 0.48
C SER A 309 19.48 12.51 0.09
N ALA A 310 19.12 13.69 0.58
CA ALA A 310 19.74 14.98 0.27
C ALA A 310 21.11 15.17 0.95
N GLY A 311 22.09 14.37 0.55
CA GLY A 311 23.51 14.51 0.92
C GLY A 311 24.07 13.38 1.77
N SER A 312 25.40 13.22 1.74
CA SER A 312 26.17 12.15 2.41
C SER A 312 26.23 12.24 3.94
N SER A 313 25.26 12.92 4.56
CA SER A 313 25.14 13.14 6.00
C SER A 313 23.76 12.77 6.55
N SER A 314 22.87 12.17 5.73
CA SER A 314 21.54 11.72 6.17
C SER A 314 21.59 10.53 7.15
N GLY A 315 22.71 9.79 7.18
CA GLY A 315 22.89 8.59 8.00
C GLY A 315 22.23 7.32 7.44
N ALA A 316 21.60 7.40 6.26
CA ALA A 316 21.05 6.24 5.56
C ALA A 316 22.15 5.29 5.08
N PHE A 317 21.86 3.98 5.07
CA PHE A 317 22.54 3.07 4.16
C PHE A 317 21.85 3.13 2.80
N THR A 318 22.61 3.38 1.74
CA THR A 318 22.11 3.43 0.36
C THR A 318 22.95 2.53 -0.56
N TYR A 319 22.28 1.96 -1.56
CA TYR A 319 22.90 1.12 -2.59
C TYR A 319 22.19 1.33 -3.93
N GLY A 320 22.86 1.07 -5.06
CA GLY A 320 22.29 1.24 -6.39
C GLY A 320 22.78 0.19 -7.37
N TYR A 321 21.86 -0.53 -7.99
CA TYR A 321 22.14 -1.48 -9.06
C TYR A 321 21.73 -0.88 -10.41
N GLN A 322 22.72 -0.43 -11.19
CA GLN A 322 22.50 0.13 -12.52
C GLN A 322 22.32 -0.99 -13.57
N VAL A 323 21.08 -1.19 -13.99
CA VAL A 323 20.74 -2.04 -15.15
C VAL A 323 21.40 -1.45 -16.40
N GLN A 324 22.03 -2.30 -17.20
CA GLN A 324 22.75 -1.89 -18.40
C GLN A 324 21.80 -1.92 -19.60
N THR A 325 21.50 -0.75 -20.13
CA THR A 325 20.61 -0.58 -21.29
C THR A 325 21.44 -0.41 -22.57
N PRO A 326 21.23 -1.23 -23.62
CA PRO A 326 21.92 -1.08 -24.90
C PRO A 326 21.82 0.35 -25.45
N GLU A 327 22.93 0.93 -25.91
CA GLU A 327 22.92 2.27 -26.50
C GLU A 327 22.20 2.30 -27.86
N THR A 328 21.56 3.42 -28.16
CA THR A 328 20.89 3.69 -29.44
C THR A 328 21.35 5.02 -30.03
N GLY A 329 21.30 5.15 -31.35
CA GLY A 329 21.51 6.43 -32.03
C GLY A 329 20.57 7.51 -31.50
N GLY A 330 21.07 8.75 -31.41
CA GLY A 330 20.37 9.88 -30.79
C GLY A 330 20.65 10.08 -29.30
N GLY A 331 21.16 9.07 -28.58
CA GLY A 331 21.63 9.22 -27.19
C GLY A 331 20.54 9.27 -26.11
N LEU A 332 19.26 9.44 -26.47
CA LEU A 332 18.13 9.36 -25.54
C LEU A 332 17.87 7.90 -25.13
N THR A 333 18.50 7.48 -24.02
CA THR A 333 18.41 6.12 -23.46
C THR A 333 17.85 6.12 -22.03
N PRO A 334 17.07 5.08 -21.63
CA PRO A 334 16.48 5.01 -20.30
C PRO A 334 17.53 4.70 -19.22
N LYS A 335 17.57 5.49 -18.16
CA LYS A 335 18.38 5.21 -16.97
C LYS A 335 17.57 4.38 -15.97
N ILE A 336 17.96 3.12 -15.78
CA ILE A 336 17.31 2.19 -14.85
C ILE A 336 18.28 1.86 -13.71
N ASN A 337 18.13 2.54 -12.58
CA ASN A 337 18.85 2.23 -11.35
C ASN A 337 17.85 1.66 -10.34
N LEU A 338 18.10 0.45 -9.84
CA LEU A 338 17.34 -0.10 -8.72
C LEU A 338 18.04 0.39 -7.44
N SER A 339 17.41 1.29 -6.69
CA SER A 339 18.03 1.99 -5.56
C SER A 339 17.46 1.52 -4.23
N TYR A 340 18.33 1.16 -3.30
CA TYR A 340 17.99 0.91 -1.90
C TYR A 340 18.27 2.15 -1.04
N SER A 341 17.39 2.44 -0.09
CA SER A 341 17.61 3.39 1.00
C SER A 341 16.94 2.92 2.28
N SER A 342 17.69 2.76 3.38
CA SER A 342 17.12 2.36 4.68
C SER A 342 16.08 3.36 5.19
N GLN A 343 16.21 4.64 4.85
CA GLN A 343 15.24 5.69 5.22
C GLN A 343 13.88 5.55 4.52
N SER A 344 13.77 4.78 3.43
CA SER A 344 12.47 4.51 2.80
C SER A 344 11.62 3.52 3.60
N ALA A 345 12.26 2.64 4.39
CA ALA A 345 11.60 1.81 5.39
C ALA A 345 11.30 2.61 6.66
N ASP A 346 12.31 3.29 7.25
CA ASP A 346 12.16 4.09 8.48
C ASP A 346 11.17 5.27 8.33
N GLY A 347 10.95 5.76 7.11
CA GLY A 347 10.09 6.92 6.81
C GLY A 347 8.60 6.60 6.64
N ARG A 348 8.18 5.34 6.85
CA ARG A 348 6.77 4.91 6.80
C ARG A 348 6.06 5.17 8.14
N THR A 349 4.78 5.52 8.08
CA THR A 349 3.97 5.97 9.23
C THR A 349 2.56 5.39 9.16
N SER A 350 1.75 5.57 10.21
CA SER A 350 0.32 5.22 10.19
C SER A 350 -0.48 5.95 9.11
N ALA A 351 -0.04 7.13 8.66
CA ALA A 351 -0.72 7.96 7.65
C ALA A 351 -0.15 7.77 6.23
N THR A 352 0.58 6.68 5.97
CA THR A 352 1.15 6.38 4.64
C THR A 352 0.84 4.96 4.19
N ASN A 353 0.77 4.78 2.88
CA ASN A 353 0.68 3.48 2.26
C ASN A 353 2.00 2.73 2.42
N ASN A 354 1.98 1.66 3.21
CA ASN A 354 3.20 1.04 3.72
C ASN A 354 3.59 -0.27 3.00
N GLN A 355 2.96 -0.58 1.86
CA GLN A 355 3.38 -1.72 1.05
C GLN A 355 4.86 -1.59 0.62
N ALA A 356 5.60 -2.69 0.66
CA ALA A 356 6.93 -2.77 0.04
C ALA A 356 6.81 -2.57 -1.48
N SER A 357 7.84 -2.04 -2.15
CA SER A 357 7.73 -1.82 -3.60
C SER A 357 7.61 -3.15 -4.36
N TRP A 358 7.36 -3.11 -5.66
CA TRP A 358 7.43 -4.30 -6.51
C TRP A 358 8.83 -4.95 -6.58
N ILE A 359 9.90 -4.25 -6.20
CA ILE A 359 11.27 -4.79 -6.11
C ILE A 359 11.54 -5.35 -4.71
N GLY A 360 10.98 -4.72 -3.67
CA GLY A 360 11.08 -5.13 -2.28
C GLY A 360 11.12 -3.94 -1.33
N ASP A 361 11.27 -4.21 -0.04
CA ASP A 361 11.39 -3.20 1.00
C ASP A 361 12.75 -2.53 0.98
N GLY A 362 12.78 -1.23 1.29
CA GLY A 362 13.95 -0.38 1.11
C GLY A 362 14.31 -0.06 -0.35
N TRP A 363 13.84 -0.84 -1.33
CA TRP A 363 14.18 -0.75 -2.76
C TRP A 363 13.11 -0.04 -3.59
N GLU A 364 13.50 0.82 -4.53
CA GLU A 364 12.62 1.37 -5.57
C GLU A 364 13.31 1.49 -6.95
N TYR A 365 12.48 1.64 -7.99
CA TYR A 365 12.88 2.21 -9.28
C TYR A 365 11.77 3.14 -9.79
N ASN A 366 12.08 4.43 -9.90
CA ASN A 366 11.17 5.43 -10.41
C ASN A 366 11.53 5.85 -11.84
N ALA A 367 10.76 5.34 -12.81
CA ALA A 367 10.82 5.79 -14.20
C ALA A 367 10.35 7.25 -14.36
N GLY A 368 9.53 7.73 -13.43
CA GLY A 368 9.01 9.10 -13.34
C GLY A 368 7.49 9.12 -13.21
N ALA A 369 6.97 10.03 -12.39
CA ALA A 369 5.54 10.32 -12.29
C ALA A 369 5.30 11.72 -11.68
N ILE A 370 4.09 12.23 -11.85
CA ILE A 370 3.51 13.25 -11.00
C ILE A 370 2.33 12.61 -10.23
N THR A 371 2.24 12.87 -8.93
CA THR A 371 1.16 12.37 -8.05
C THR A 371 0.45 13.51 -7.34
N ARG A 372 -0.88 13.44 -7.23
CA ARG A 372 -1.76 14.37 -6.49
C ARG A 372 -2.40 13.59 -5.33
N THR A 373 -2.40 14.15 -4.13
CA THR A 373 -3.09 13.61 -2.95
C THR A 373 -4.45 14.29 -2.77
N TYR A 374 -5.37 13.59 -2.10
CA TYR A 374 -6.73 14.05 -1.83
C TYR A 374 -7.02 14.04 -0.33
N ALA A 375 -8.06 14.76 0.10
CA ALA A 375 -8.50 14.78 1.50
C ALA A 375 -9.54 13.68 1.74
N GLY A 376 -9.57 13.05 2.91
CA GLY A 376 -10.66 12.14 3.28
C GLY A 376 -11.94 12.92 3.59
N CYS A 377 -13.05 12.62 2.90
CA CYS A 377 -14.33 13.34 3.07
C CYS A 377 -14.84 13.33 4.52
N THR A 378 -14.56 12.30 5.33
CA THR A 378 -14.85 12.26 6.78
C THR A 378 -14.21 13.38 7.60
N GLN A 379 -13.02 13.86 7.23
CA GLN A 379 -12.40 15.02 7.87
C GLN A 379 -12.80 16.32 7.17
N ASP A 380 -12.89 16.29 5.83
CA ASP A 380 -13.12 17.48 5.04
C ASP A 380 -14.53 18.08 5.22
N SER A 381 -15.53 17.20 5.34
CA SER A 381 -16.93 17.56 5.67
C SER A 381 -17.09 18.42 6.93
N LYS A 382 -16.13 18.41 7.85
CA LYS A 382 -16.12 19.23 9.07
C LYS A 382 -15.85 20.71 8.82
N LYS A 383 -15.37 21.08 7.61
CA LYS A 383 -15.17 22.48 7.19
C LYS A 383 -16.53 23.18 6.94
N PRO A 384 -16.64 24.50 7.21
CA PRO A 384 -17.87 25.25 6.92
C PRO A 384 -18.15 25.36 5.41
N GLY A 385 -19.39 25.07 5.01
CA GLY A 385 -19.84 25.17 3.62
C GLY A 385 -19.82 23.86 2.83
N SER A 386 -19.42 22.75 3.46
CA SER A 386 -19.51 21.43 2.86
C SER A 386 -20.95 21.02 2.56
N ASN A 387 -21.19 20.37 1.42
CA ASN A 387 -22.50 19.78 1.09
C ASN A 387 -22.74 18.40 1.74
N ASN A 388 -21.83 17.94 2.60
CA ASN A 388 -21.85 16.64 3.28
C ASN A 388 -21.54 16.72 4.79
N ALA A 389 -21.76 17.86 5.45
CA ALA A 389 -21.43 18.08 6.87
C ALA A 389 -21.93 16.99 7.86
N THR A 390 -23.07 16.37 7.55
CA THR A 390 -23.71 15.29 8.33
C THR A 390 -23.57 13.90 7.68
N HIS A 391 -22.87 13.78 6.55
CA HIS A 391 -22.74 12.55 5.77
C HIS A 391 -21.25 12.27 5.50
N ARG A 392 -20.58 11.72 6.50
CA ARG A 392 -19.12 11.60 6.57
C ARG A 392 -18.67 10.28 5.92
N THR A 393 -18.28 10.33 4.65
CA THR A 393 -17.91 9.14 3.88
C THR A 393 -16.41 8.92 3.78
N GLY A 394 -16.03 7.67 3.54
CA GLY A 394 -14.66 7.24 3.20
C GLY A 394 -14.16 7.64 1.81
N ASP A 395 -14.91 8.49 1.10
CA ASP A 395 -14.53 8.96 -0.22
C ASP A 395 -13.34 9.93 -0.19
N MET A 396 -12.66 10.04 -1.32
CA MET A 396 -11.72 11.12 -1.58
C MET A 396 -12.49 12.41 -1.92
N CYS A 397 -12.25 13.45 -1.14
CA CYS A 397 -12.67 14.82 -1.41
C CYS A 397 -11.49 15.62 -2.01
N TRP A 398 -11.82 16.68 -2.75
CA TRP A 398 -10.85 17.73 -3.07
C TRP A 398 -10.34 18.40 -1.79
N GLY A 399 -9.30 19.22 -1.89
CA GLY A 399 -8.78 19.92 -0.71
C GLY A 399 -7.70 20.97 -0.98
N SER A 400 -6.86 20.76 -2.00
CA SER A 400 -5.87 21.76 -2.43
C SER A 400 -5.32 21.47 -3.83
N GLU A 401 -4.85 22.52 -4.48
CA GLU A 401 -3.98 22.40 -5.65
C GLU A 401 -2.59 21.91 -5.20
N ASN A 402 -2.41 20.59 -5.20
CA ASN A 402 -1.14 19.94 -4.90
C ASN A 402 -0.72 19.02 -6.05
N ALA A 403 0.59 18.83 -6.18
CA ALA A 403 1.20 17.76 -6.97
C ALA A 403 2.66 17.56 -6.51
N THR A 404 3.18 16.34 -6.64
CA THR A 404 4.58 15.99 -6.38
C THR A 404 5.18 15.34 -7.62
N LEU A 405 6.31 15.88 -8.10
CA LEU A 405 7.06 15.38 -9.24
C LEU A 405 8.17 14.45 -8.77
N SER A 406 8.24 13.24 -9.33
CA SER A 406 9.43 12.40 -9.30
C SER A 406 9.96 12.22 -10.72
N LEU A 407 11.22 12.58 -10.96
CA LEU A 407 11.88 12.50 -12.26
C LEU A 407 13.40 12.37 -12.08
N GLY A 408 14.02 11.44 -12.83
CA GLY A 408 15.48 11.30 -12.89
C GLY A 408 16.17 10.91 -11.57
N GLY A 409 15.42 10.38 -10.60
CA GLY A 409 15.92 10.08 -9.25
C GLY A 409 15.80 11.25 -8.25
N MET A 410 15.22 12.39 -8.65
CA MET A 410 14.83 13.47 -7.76
C MET A 410 13.32 13.44 -7.50
N THR A 411 12.89 13.82 -6.29
CA THR A 411 11.47 14.06 -5.96
C THR A 411 11.33 15.46 -5.37
N THR A 412 10.37 16.25 -5.87
CA THR A 412 10.10 17.62 -5.40
C THR A 412 8.60 17.95 -5.50
N GLU A 413 8.10 18.74 -4.55
CA GLU A 413 6.75 19.27 -4.60
C GLU A 413 6.61 20.28 -5.76
N LEU A 414 5.41 20.34 -6.34
CA LEU A 414 5.03 21.36 -7.30
C LEU A 414 4.18 22.41 -6.58
N VAL A 415 4.64 23.67 -6.60
CA VAL A 415 3.98 24.80 -5.95
C VAL A 415 3.07 25.49 -6.96
N TRP A 416 1.77 25.56 -6.65
CA TRP A 416 0.80 26.32 -7.41
C TRP A 416 0.90 27.82 -7.10
N ASN A 417 0.99 28.65 -8.14
CA ASN A 417 0.84 30.10 -8.00
C ASN A 417 -0.55 30.52 -8.47
N GLU A 418 -1.48 30.67 -7.53
CA GLU A 418 -2.88 30.97 -7.84
C GLU A 418 -3.06 32.26 -8.66
N ALA A 419 -2.30 33.31 -8.34
CA ALA A 419 -2.42 34.62 -9.00
C ALA A 419 -1.91 34.63 -10.45
N LYS A 420 -1.03 33.70 -10.82
CA LYS A 420 -0.52 33.51 -12.19
C LYS A 420 -1.15 32.32 -12.92
N LYS A 421 -1.79 31.41 -12.19
CA LYS A 421 -2.23 30.08 -12.64
C LYS A 421 -1.08 29.28 -13.28
N THR A 422 0.05 29.19 -12.57
CA THR A 422 1.28 28.50 -13.01
C THR A 422 1.88 27.61 -11.93
N TRP A 423 2.45 26.47 -12.32
CA TRP A 423 3.20 25.57 -11.43
C TRP A 423 4.71 25.83 -11.47
N THR A 424 5.39 25.60 -10.35
CA THR A 424 6.86 25.72 -10.19
C THR A 424 7.39 24.58 -9.32
N THR A 425 8.60 24.08 -9.59
CA THR A 425 9.28 23.11 -8.73
C THR A 425 9.74 23.76 -7.41
N ALA A 426 9.44 23.14 -6.27
CA ALA A 426 9.79 23.67 -4.94
C ALA A 426 11.31 23.78 -4.71
N ASN A 427 12.09 22.89 -5.35
CA ASN A 427 13.56 22.94 -5.35
C ASN A 427 14.16 24.09 -6.18
N GLY A 428 13.38 24.79 -7.01
CA GLY A 428 13.86 25.85 -7.88
C GLY A 428 14.84 25.41 -8.99
N ASP A 429 14.79 24.15 -9.44
CA ASP A 429 15.75 23.58 -10.41
C ASP A 429 15.77 24.27 -11.80
N GLY A 430 14.76 25.08 -12.10
CA GLY A 430 14.61 25.85 -13.32
C GLY A 430 13.89 25.10 -14.46
N SER A 431 13.24 23.97 -14.16
CA SER A 431 12.35 23.30 -15.08
C SER A 431 11.06 24.10 -15.29
N LYS A 432 10.53 24.12 -16.52
CA LYS A 432 9.19 24.66 -16.81
C LYS A 432 8.17 23.54 -16.61
N VAL A 433 7.16 23.77 -15.77
CA VAL A 433 6.10 22.81 -15.45
C VAL A 433 4.76 23.32 -15.96
N GLU A 434 4.08 22.50 -16.77
CA GLU A 434 2.79 22.84 -17.38
C GLU A 434 1.80 21.71 -17.15
N LEU A 435 0.61 22.05 -16.66
CA LEU A 435 -0.59 21.20 -16.66
C LEU A 435 -1.43 21.60 -17.88
N ILE A 436 -1.88 20.64 -18.68
CA ILE A 436 -2.57 20.87 -19.94
C ILE A 436 -3.82 19.98 -20.02
N GLU A 437 -4.98 20.60 -20.18
CA GLU A 437 -6.25 19.93 -20.50
C GLU A 437 -6.27 19.56 -21.99
N LYS A 438 -6.66 18.32 -22.31
CA LYS A 438 -6.90 17.87 -23.70
C LYS A 438 -7.83 16.65 -23.72
N PRO A 439 -9.17 16.85 -23.74
CA PRO A 439 -10.16 15.76 -23.64
C PRO A 439 -10.08 14.66 -24.72
N ASP A 440 -9.44 14.94 -25.86
CA ASP A 440 -9.22 13.99 -26.96
C ASP A 440 -8.17 12.91 -26.65
N LEU A 441 -7.34 13.11 -25.62
CA LEU A 441 -6.39 12.10 -25.15
C LEU A 441 -7.09 10.88 -24.54
N LYS A 442 -8.34 11.02 -24.07
CA LYS A 442 -9.15 9.95 -23.43
C LYS A 442 -8.40 9.18 -22.31
N ASN A 443 -7.44 9.84 -21.64
CA ASN A 443 -6.56 9.19 -20.67
C ASN A 443 -7.27 8.71 -19.39
N GLY A 444 -8.48 9.20 -19.14
CA GLY A 444 -9.33 8.86 -17.99
C GLY A 444 -9.34 9.93 -16.90
N ALA A 445 -8.43 10.91 -16.95
CA ALA A 445 -8.49 12.10 -16.10
C ALA A 445 -9.64 13.01 -16.53
N LYS A 446 -10.14 13.83 -15.59
CA LYS A 446 -10.97 14.99 -15.88
C LYS A 446 -10.30 15.85 -16.96
N ASP A 447 -11.09 16.30 -17.93
CA ASP A 447 -10.70 17.16 -19.06
C ASP A 447 -9.45 16.71 -19.86
N GLY A 448 -9.04 15.45 -19.71
CA GLY A 448 -7.80 14.93 -20.28
C GLY A 448 -6.55 15.62 -19.73
N GLU A 449 -6.55 16.04 -18.46
CA GLU A 449 -5.37 16.57 -17.75
C GLU A 449 -4.13 15.69 -18.01
N HIS A 450 -3.05 16.30 -18.48
CA HIS A 450 -1.71 15.70 -18.56
C HIS A 450 -0.65 16.77 -18.30
N TRP A 451 0.55 16.35 -17.91
CA TRP A 451 1.63 17.28 -17.54
C TRP A 451 2.78 17.24 -18.54
N VAL A 452 3.44 18.39 -18.69
CA VAL A 452 4.71 18.53 -19.41
C VAL A 452 5.73 19.22 -18.51
N VAL A 453 6.87 18.56 -18.29
CA VAL A 453 8.04 19.13 -17.61
C VAL A 453 9.15 19.30 -18.63
N THR A 454 9.49 20.54 -18.96
CA THR A 454 10.64 20.86 -19.82
C THR A 454 11.85 21.18 -18.95
N THR A 455 12.86 20.32 -19.00
CA THR A 455 14.11 20.50 -18.25
C THR A 455 15.03 21.52 -18.93
N ARG A 456 16.07 21.99 -18.22
CA ARG A 456 16.95 23.11 -18.65
C ARG A 456 17.79 22.85 -19.91
N ASP A 457 17.88 21.61 -20.35
CA ASP A 457 18.46 21.16 -21.62
C ASP A 457 17.48 21.26 -22.81
N GLY A 458 16.20 21.54 -22.54
CA GLY A 458 15.12 21.56 -23.52
C GLY A 458 14.39 20.23 -23.70
N THR A 459 14.79 19.18 -22.98
CA THR A 459 14.12 17.87 -23.06
C THR A 459 12.73 17.94 -22.43
N ARG A 460 11.72 17.45 -23.15
CA ARG A 460 10.31 17.49 -22.74
C ARG A 460 9.88 16.13 -22.21
N HIS A 461 9.43 16.12 -20.96
CA HIS A 461 8.96 14.94 -20.24
C HIS A 461 7.44 15.04 -20.08
N TYR A 462 6.72 14.10 -20.68
CA TYR A 462 5.26 14.06 -20.69
C TYR A 462 4.77 12.98 -19.73
N PHE A 463 3.79 13.34 -18.90
CA PHE A 463 3.19 12.47 -17.91
C PHE A 463 1.70 12.36 -18.16
N GLY A 464 1.22 11.14 -18.43
CA GLY A 464 -0.19 10.89 -18.65
C GLY A 464 -0.73 11.25 -20.03
N LEU A 465 0.14 11.37 -21.05
CA LEU A 465 -0.26 11.76 -22.42
C LEU A 465 -1.20 10.71 -23.06
N HIS A 466 -1.02 9.43 -22.73
CA HIS A 466 -1.87 8.27 -23.09
C HIS A 466 -1.91 7.93 -24.59
N ARG A 467 -2.36 8.88 -25.43
CA ARG A 467 -2.36 8.82 -26.89
C ARG A 467 -1.16 9.62 -27.41
N LEU A 468 -0.09 8.90 -27.75
CA LEU A 468 1.21 9.48 -28.13
C LEU A 468 1.18 10.19 -29.51
N PRO A 469 2.21 10.98 -29.88
CA PRO A 469 2.27 11.61 -31.19
C PRO A 469 2.13 10.59 -32.34
N GLY A 470 1.22 10.86 -33.27
CA GLY A 470 0.91 9.98 -34.40
C GLY A 470 -0.13 8.88 -34.12
N TRP A 471 -0.71 8.83 -32.92
CA TRP A 471 -1.80 7.89 -32.57
C TRP A 471 -3.07 8.12 -33.41
N SER A 472 -3.75 7.05 -33.80
CA SER A 472 -5.03 7.07 -34.53
C SER A 472 -6.00 5.94 -34.13
N ASP A 473 -7.29 6.27 -34.15
CA ASP A 473 -8.48 5.38 -34.06
C ASP A 473 -8.77 4.61 -35.38
N LYS A 474 -7.93 4.83 -36.40
CA LYS A 474 -8.09 4.41 -37.80
C LYS A 474 -9.43 4.84 -38.43
N GLY A 475 -10.17 5.76 -37.81
CA GLY A 475 -11.53 6.14 -38.20
C GLY A 475 -12.59 5.04 -38.00
N THR A 476 -12.34 4.05 -37.14
CA THR A 476 -13.30 2.96 -36.88
C THR A 476 -14.22 3.26 -35.69
N SER A 477 -15.24 2.43 -35.48
CA SER A 477 -16.12 2.48 -34.31
C SER A 477 -15.72 1.46 -33.21
N THR A 478 -14.53 0.87 -33.30
CA THR A 478 -14.12 -0.30 -32.50
C THR A 478 -12.66 -0.20 -32.08
N THR A 479 -12.40 -0.18 -30.78
CA THR A 479 -11.07 0.01 -30.18
C THR A 479 -10.09 -1.17 -30.37
N GLU A 480 -10.39 -2.10 -31.29
CA GLU A 480 -9.51 -3.20 -31.67
C GLU A 480 -8.51 -2.79 -32.77
N ASP A 481 -8.87 -1.82 -33.62
CA ASP A 481 -8.02 -1.24 -34.66
C ASP A 481 -7.21 -0.01 -34.17
N ASP A 482 -7.63 0.60 -33.06
CA ASP A 482 -6.95 1.73 -32.39
C ASP A 482 -5.44 1.47 -32.21
N ASP A 483 -4.62 2.50 -32.43
CA ASP A 483 -3.21 2.44 -31.99
C ASP A 483 -3.12 2.17 -30.48
N PRO A 484 -2.11 1.44 -29.99
CA PRO A 484 -2.01 1.12 -28.57
C PRO A 484 -1.74 2.39 -27.73
N VAL A 485 -2.39 2.47 -26.57
CA VAL A 485 -2.24 3.55 -25.59
C VAL A 485 -1.32 3.16 -24.43
N THR A 486 -0.70 4.15 -23.78
CA THR A 486 0.33 3.90 -22.74
C THR A 486 -0.22 3.53 -21.37
N ASN A 487 -1.52 3.71 -21.11
CA ASN A 487 -2.18 3.47 -19.81
C ASN A 487 -1.56 4.19 -18.59
N SER A 488 -0.83 5.27 -18.85
CA SER A 488 0.04 6.00 -17.90
C SER A 488 -0.65 6.74 -16.75
N VAL A 489 -1.93 7.06 -16.88
CA VAL A 489 -2.73 7.74 -15.85
C VAL A 489 -3.44 6.72 -14.95
N LEU A 490 -3.42 6.93 -13.65
CA LEU A 490 -4.22 6.23 -12.65
C LEU A 490 -5.23 7.20 -12.02
N THR A 491 -6.47 6.75 -11.86
CA THR A 491 -7.62 7.60 -11.51
C THR A 491 -8.48 7.01 -10.41
N VAL A 492 -9.21 7.89 -9.71
CA VAL A 492 -10.15 7.58 -8.64
C VAL A 492 -11.32 8.58 -8.70
N PRO A 493 -12.54 8.23 -8.28
CA PRO A 493 -13.59 9.21 -8.03
C PRO A 493 -13.18 10.16 -6.91
N VAL A 494 -13.42 11.46 -7.12
CA VAL A 494 -13.17 12.53 -6.15
C VAL A 494 -14.39 13.42 -6.07
N PHE A 495 -14.76 13.86 -4.86
CA PHE A 495 -15.88 14.76 -4.62
C PHE A 495 -15.39 16.21 -4.45
N GLY A 496 -16.04 17.15 -5.14
CA GLY A 496 -16.02 18.55 -4.71
C GLY A 496 -17.15 18.75 -3.71
N ASN A 497 -16.85 18.85 -2.42
CA ASN A 497 -17.86 19.07 -1.38
C ASN A 497 -18.03 20.54 -1.00
N HIS A 498 -17.14 21.45 -1.44
CA HIS A 498 -17.21 22.89 -1.18
C HIS A 498 -17.45 23.75 -2.44
N PRO A 499 -18.06 24.95 -2.29
CA PRO A 499 -18.22 25.90 -3.40
C PRO A 499 -16.90 26.32 -4.05
N GLY A 500 -16.83 26.17 -5.38
CA GLY A 500 -15.65 26.51 -6.17
C GLY A 500 -14.70 25.34 -6.42
N GLU A 501 -14.94 24.19 -5.78
CA GLU A 501 -14.25 22.94 -6.12
C GLU A 501 -14.82 22.30 -7.38
N ASP A 502 -13.99 21.49 -8.03
CA ASP A 502 -14.38 20.78 -9.24
C ASP A 502 -15.57 19.84 -8.98
N CYS A 503 -16.53 19.84 -9.89
CA CYS A 503 -17.71 18.96 -9.86
C CYS A 503 -18.72 19.18 -8.71
N TYR A 504 -18.49 20.16 -7.82
CA TYR A 504 -19.39 20.52 -6.71
C TYR A 504 -20.83 20.85 -7.15
N LYS A 505 -21.82 20.31 -6.42
CA LYS A 505 -23.25 20.63 -6.55
C LYS A 505 -23.83 20.98 -5.18
N ALA A 506 -24.38 22.19 -5.08
CA ALA A 506 -24.97 22.69 -3.83
C ALA A 506 -26.11 21.79 -3.36
N GLY A 507 -26.03 21.32 -2.11
CA GLY A 507 -27.01 20.43 -1.50
C GLY A 507 -27.11 19.02 -2.09
N ASN A 508 -26.16 18.59 -2.93
CA ASN A 508 -26.19 17.28 -3.58
C ASN A 508 -24.79 16.63 -3.60
N PHE A 509 -24.34 16.11 -2.46
CA PHE A 509 -23.06 15.39 -2.35
C PHE A 509 -22.99 14.18 -3.30
N ALA A 510 -24.05 13.36 -3.35
CA ALA A 510 -24.15 12.19 -4.23
C ALA A 510 -23.80 12.49 -5.70
N GLY A 511 -24.28 13.63 -6.21
CA GLY A 511 -23.98 14.10 -7.56
C GLY A 511 -22.66 14.86 -7.72
N SER A 512 -21.93 15.16 -6.64
CA SER A 512 -20.76 16.05 -6.64
C SER A 512 -19.41 15.36 -6.93
N SER A 513 -19.44 14.13 -7.45
CA SER A 513 -18.25 13.33 -7.76
C SER A 513 -17.87 13.39 -9.24
N CYS A 514 -16.57 13.30 -9.53
CA CYS A 514 -16.04 13.04 -10.85
C CYS A 514 -14.71 12.27 -10.80
N THR A 515 -14.39 11.55 -11.88
CA THR A 515 -13.13 10.80 -11.99
C THR A 515 -11.96 11.76 -12.20
N GLN A 516 -11.03 11.81 -11.25
CA GLN A 516 -9.78 12.57 -11.36
C GLN A 516 -8.56 11.65 -11.35
N ALA A 517 -7.42 12.16 -11.81
CA ALA A 517 -6.15 11.44 -11.73
C ALA A 517 -5.46 11.68 -10.38
N TRP A 518 -5.02 10.60 -9.73
CA TRP A 518 -4.14 10.66 -8.57
C TRP A 518 -2.67 10.46 -8.96
N ARG A 519 -2.40 9.90 -10.15
CA ARG A 519 -1.06 9.73 -10.70
C ARG A 519 -1.03 9.81 -12.22
N TRP A 520 -0.12 10.64 -12.75
CA TRP A 520 0.30 10.65 -14.14
C TRP A 520 1.71 10.10 -14.22
N SER A 521 1.89 8.88 -14.72
CA SER A 521 3.22 8.30 -14.88
C SER A 521 3.88 8.83 -16.16
N LEU A 522 5.21 8.94 -16.17
CA LEU A 522 5.98 9.34 -17.36
C LEU A 522 5.70 8.36 -18.50
N ASP A 523 5.36 8.86 -19.69
CA ASP A 523 4.98 8.00 -20.81
C ASP A 523 5.50 8.42 -22.18
N TYR A 524 5.98 9.65 -22.32
CA TYR A 524 6.69 10.10 -23.50
C TYR A 524 7.80 11.10 -23.14
N VAL A 525 8.97 10.95 -23.76
CA VAL A 525 10.10 11.88 -23.63
C VAL A 525 10.61 12.22 -25.02
N GLU A 526 10.85 13.50 -25.27
CA GLU A 526 11.35 14.03 -26.54
C GLU A 526 12.47 15.04 -26.32
N ASP A 527 13.58 14.88 -27.04
CA ASP A 527 14.73 15.80 -26.98
C ASP A 527 14.66 16.91 -28.05
N VAL A 528 15.56 17.89 -27.96
CA VAL A 528 15.68 19.02 -28.89
C VAL A 528 16.10 18.62 -30.33
N HIS A 529 16.35 17.34 -30.59
CA HIS A 529 16.68 16.76 -31.89
C HIS A 529 15.54 15.89 -32.46
N GLY A 530 14.42 15.76 -31.75
CA GLY A 530 13.30 14.92 -32.12
C GLY A 530 13.60 13.42 -32.02
N ASN A 531 14.58 13.02 -31.19
CA ASN A 531 14.65 11.64 -30.70
C ASN A 531 13.62 11.45 -29.60
N ALA A 532 13.08 10.24 -29.49
CA ALA A 532 11.98 9.94 -28.60
C ALA A 532 12.14 8.62 -27.85
N MET A 533 11.46 8.56 -26.70
CA MET A 533 11.31 7.38 -25.85
C MET A 533 9.87 7.32 -25.34
N SER A 534 9.27 6.14 -25.31
CA SER A 534 7.91 5.92 -24.80
C SER A 534 7.87 4.84 -23.72
N LEU A 535 7.07 5.08 -22.68
CA LEU A 535 6.96 4.19 -21.51
C LEU A 535 5.50 3.72 -21.38
N TRP A 536 5.33 2.43 -21.13
CA TRP A 536 4.04 1.75 -21.30
C TRP A 536 3.67 0.97 -20.05
N TRP A 537 2.47 1.20 -19.54
CA TRP A 537 2.04 0.81 -18.21
C TRP A 537 0.91 -0.21 -18.25
N ALA A 538 0.77 -0.97 -17.16
CA ALA A 538 -0.41 -1.75 -16.84
C ALA A 538 -1.13 -1.09 -15.67
N ARG A 539 -2.45 -1.16 -15.67
CA ARG A 539 -3.35 -0.63 -14.63
C ARG A 539 -3.85 -1.78 -13.76
N GLU A 540 -3.87 -1.59 -12.44
CA GLU A 540 -4.55 -2.48 -11.51
C GLU A 540 -5.86 -1.83 -11.05
N THR A 541 -6.98 -2.44 -11.43
CA THR A 541 -8.32 -1.99 -11.06
C THR A 541 -8.77 -2.61 -9.73
N ASN A 542 -9.53 -1.86 -8.95
CA ASN A 542 -10.34 -2.35 -7.83
C ASN A 542 -11.71 -1.64 -7.86
N TYR A 543 -12.62 -2.06 -6.99
CA TYR A 543 -13.92 -1.42 -6.79
C TYR A 543 -14.05 -0.96 -5.32
N TYR A 544 -14.89 0.04 -5.04
CA TYR A 544 -15.21 0.45 -3.67
C TYR A 544 -16.61 1.07 -3.57
N ALA A 545 -17.20 1.07 -2.37
CA ALA A 545 -18.55 1.55 -2.09
C ALA A 545 -18.63 3.08 -1.96
N LYS A 546 -18.34 3.78 -3.06
CA LYS A 546 -18.46 5.24 -3.20
C LYS A 546 -19.77 5.76 -2.60
N ASN A 547 -19.71 6.84 -1.82
CA ASN A 547 -20.86 7.45 -1.15
C ASN A 547 -21.69 6.46 -0.31
N PHE A 548 -21.05 5.43 0.27
CA PHE A 548 -21.75 4.33 0.96
C PHE A 548 -22.81 3.61 0.09
N ASN A 549 -22.62 3.57 -1.24
CA ASN A 549 -23.37 2.63 -2.08
C ASN A 549 -22.63 1.28 -2.16
N PHE A 550 -22.95 0.40 -1.22
CA PHE A 550 -22.39 -0.95 -1.12
C PHE A 550 -22.98 -1.93 -2.16
N LYS A 551 -24.10 -1.59 -2.83
CA LYS A 551 -24.80 -2.42 -3.83
C LYS A 551 -24.22 -2.26 -5.25
N ALA A 552 -23.74 -1.07 -5.59
CA ALA A 552 -23.19 -0.69 -6.89
C ALA A 552 -21.80 -0.02 -6.73
N PRO A 553 -20.80 -0.77 -6.19
CA PRO A 553 -19.46 -0.23 -5.98
C PRO A 553 -18.80 0.10 -7.31
N VAL A 554 -17.96 1.15 -7.32
CA VAL A 554 -17.48 1.77 -8.55
C VAL A 554 -16.02 1.47 -8.85
N SER A 555 -15.69 1.38 -10.14
CA SER A 555 -14.34 1.12 -10.62
C SER A 555 -13.36 2.28 -10.37
N TYR A 556 -12.14 1.95 -9.94
CA TYR A 556 -10.99 2.87 -9.87
C TYR A 556 -9.66 2.14 -10.08
N HIS A 557 -8.60 2.89 -10.35
CA HIS A 557 -7.25 2.36 -10.48
C HIS A 557 -6.55 2.37 -9.12
N ARG A 558 -6.46 1.21 -8.45
CA ARG A 558 -5.76 1.05 -7.16
C ARG A 558 -4.24 1.09 -7.27
N GLY A 559 -3.69 0.94 -8.48
CA GLY A 559 -2.27 0.87 -8.74
C GLY A 559 -1.93 0.68 -10.22
N GLY A 560 -0.65 0.54 -10.52
CA GLY A 560 -0.17 0.29 -11.87
C GLY A 560 1.35 0.20 -11.92
N TYR A 561 1.86 -0.53 -12.92
CA TYR A 561 3.28 -0.88 -13.03
C TYR A 561 3.79 -0.72 -14.46
N LEU A 562 5.08 -0.44 -14.60
CA LEU A 562 5.73 -0.30 -15.91
C LEU A 562 5.86 -1.68 -16.55
N THR A 563 5.51 -1.80 -17.84
CA THR A 563 5.60 -3.06 -18.61
C THR A 563 6.75 -3.01 -19.61
N ARG A 564 7.00 -1.86 -20.24
CA ARG A 564 8.13 -1.66 -21.15
C ARG A 564 8.50 -0.19 -21.33
N ILE A 565 9.75 0.01 -21.75
CA ILE A 565 10.24 1.26 -22.35
C ILE A 565 10.69 0.94 -23.78
N ASP A 566 10.12 1.60 -24.77
CA ASP A 566 10.60 1.61 -26.17
C ASP A 566 11.46 2.88 -26.37
N TYR A 567 12.66 2.75 -26.94
CA TYR A 567 13.60 3.87 -27.05
C TYR A 567 14.50 3.81 -28.30
N GLY A 568 15.24 4.89 -28.55
CA GLY A 568 15.87 5.16 -29.84
C GLY A 568 14.84 5.48 -30.94
N GLN A 569 13.62 5.88 -30.55
CA GLN A 569 12.55 6.26 -31.48
C GLN A 569 12.78 7.67 -32.04
N ARG A 570 11.95 8.08 -33.01
CA ARG A 570 11.84 9.47 -33.46
C ARG A 570 10.41 9.94 -33.28
N ALA A 571 10.23 11.22 -32.92
CA ALA A 571 8.92 11.81 -32.63
C ALA A 571 7.91 11.67 -33.78
N ASP A 572 8.40 11.70 -35.04
CA ASP A 572 7.59 11.53 -36.25
C ASP A 572 7.18 10.07 -36.55
N ARG A 573 7.64 9.07 -35.76
CA ARG A 573 7.54 7.64 -36.12
C ARG A 573 7.15 6.67 -35.01
N ILE A 574 6.57 7.15 -33.91
CA ILE A 574 6.21 6.32 -32.74
C ILE A 574 5.38 5.07 -33.12
N PHE A 575 4.45 5.22 -34.07
CA PHE A 575 3.59 4.14 -34.57
C PHE A 575 3.94 3.64 -35.99
N SER A 576 4.83 4.33 -36.72
CA SER A 576 5.19 3.99 -38.11
C SER A 576 6.56 3.30 -38.28
N ALA A 577 7.36 3.19 -37.21
CA ALA A 577 8.60 2.42 -37.19
C ALA A 577 8.78 1.66 -35.87
N PRO A 578 9.32 0.42 -35.87
CA PRO A 578 9.63 -0.28 -34.64
C PRO A 578 10.76 0.43 -33.87
N ALA A 579 10.63 0.55 -32.55
CA ALA A 579 11.69 1.14 -31.73
C ALA A 579 12.98 0.28 -31.77
N PRO A 580 14.15 0.86 -32.12
CA PRO A 580 15.40 0.10 -32.25
C PRO A 580 15.83 -0.66 -31.00
N ALA A 581 15.43 -0.20 -29.80
CA ALA A 581 15.64 -0.92 -28.56
C ALA A 581 14.42 -0.86 -27.64
N ARG A 582 14.33 -1.85 -26.73
CA ARG A 582 13.27 -1.99 -25.75
C ARG A 582 13.80 -2.63 -24.47
N VAL A 583 13.37 -2.10 -23.32
CA VAL A 583 13.41 -2.80 -22.03
C VAL A 583 12.01 -3.30 -21.70
N ASN A 584 11.87 -4.58 -21.34
CA ASN A 584 10.63 -5.16 -20.79
C ASN A 584 10.78 -5.38 -19.29
N PHE A 585 9.67 -5.25 -18.57
CA PHE A 585 9.53 -5.51 -17.14
C PHE A 585 8.48 -6.62 -16.98
N THR A 586 8.92 -7.81 -16.58
CA THR A 586 8.07 -8.97 -16.35
C THR A 586 7.69 -9.01 -14.87
N VAL A 587 6.40 -9.13 -14.57
CA VAL A 587 5.91 -9.25 -13.19
C VAL A 587 5.40 -10.64 -12.87
N ALA A 588 5.53 -11.02 -11.61
CA ALA A 588 4.86 -12.16 -11.01
C ALA A 588 3.83 -11.68 -9.97
N GLU A 589 3.05 -12.61 -9.42
CA GLU A 589 2.31 -12.38 -8.17
C GLU A 589 3.27 -12.17 -6.99
N ARG A 590 2.84 -11.40 -5.99
CA ARG A 590 3.64 -11.14 -4.77
C ARG A 590 3.76 -12.37 -3.89
N CYS A 591 2.70 -13.16 -3.75
CA CYS A 591 2.75 -14.42 -3.01
C CYS A 591 3.72 -15.43 -3.62
N PHE A 592 4.01 -16.47 -2.85
CA PHE A 592 4.71 -17.67 -3.29
C PHE A 592 3.82 -18.91 -3.11
N LYS A 593 4.23 -20.04 -3.72
CA LYS A 593 3.48 -21.30 -3.64
C LYS A 593 3.72 -21.98 -2.29
N GLU A 594 2.65 -22.34 -1.60
CA GLU A 594 2.71 -23.00 -0.29
C GLU A 594 1.90 -24.29 -0.27
N GLY A 595 2.59 -25.43 -0.39
CA GLY A 595 1.97 -26.75 -0.47
C GLY A 595 0.93 -26.83 -1.61
N ALA A 596 -0.35 -26.82 -1.23
CA ALA A 596 -1.49 -26.87 -2.15
C ALA A 596 -2.08 -25.48 -2.51
N LEU A 597 -1.58 -24.39 -1.91
CA LEU A 597 -1.97 -23.02 -2.26
C LEU A 597 -1.08 -22.49 -3.38
N ASP A 598 -1.70 -21.94 -4.42
CA ASP A 598 -1.06 -21.40 -5.62
C ASP A 598 -1.51 -19.95 -5.88
N CYS A 599 -0.59 -19.14 -6.38
CA CYS A 599 -0.80 -17.73 -6.74
C CYS A 599 -1.69 -17.57 -7.99
N THR A 600 -2.99 -17.77 -7.80
CA THR A 600 -4.02 -17.76 -8.86
C THR A 600 -5.13 -16.76 -8.57
N GLU A 601 -5.78 -16.25 -9.62
CA GLU A 601 -6.94 -15.36 -9.50
C GLU A 601 -8.06 -15.99 -8.64
N GLY A 602 -8.31 -17.30 -8.80
CA GLY A 602 -9.32 -18.03 -8.04
C GLY A 602 -9.03 -18.07 -6.53
N ASN A 603 -7.76 -18.23 -6.14
CA ASN A 603 -7.38 -18.16 -4.74
C ASN A 603 -7.43 -16.72 -4.20
N PHE A 604 -6.95 -15.73 -4.96
CA PHE A 604 -7.03 -14.31 -4.56
C PHE A 604 -8.49 -13.83 -4.39
N THR A 605 -9.41 -14.31 -5.23
CA THR A 605 -10.82 -13.87 -5.23
C THR A 605 -11.75 -14.71 -4.34
N SER A 606 -11.30 -15.88 -3.88
CA SER A 606 -12.03 -16.81 -2.99
C SER A 606 -12.57 -16.15 -1.71
N LYS A 607 -13.82 -16.45 -1.32
CA LYS A 607 -14.37 -16.00 -0.01
C LYS A 607 -13.59 -16.57 1.18
N ASP A 608 -13.18 -17.84 1.11
CA ASP A 608 -12.35 -18.52 2.11
C ASP A 608 -10.99 -17.81 2.25
N PRO A 609 -10.68 -17.21 3.42
CA PRO A 609 -9.43 -16.47 3.64
C PRO A 609 -8.19 -17.36 3.69
N GLY A 610 -8.36 -18.65 3.97
CA GLY A 610 -7.31 -19.66 3.85
C GLY A 610 -6.77 -19.84 2.44
N LYS A 611 -7.42 -19.26 1.40
CA LYS A 611 -6.91 -19.25 0.02
C LYS A 611 -6.03 -18.04 -0.31
N TYR A 612 -6.30 -16.85 0.26
CA TYR A 612 -5.62 -15.61 -0.11
C TYR A 612 -4.60 -15.10 0.91
N ARG A 613 -4.57 -15.62 2.15
CA ARG A 613 -3.62 -15.18 3.20
C ARG A 613 -2.12 -15.31 2.83
N ILE A 614 -1.77 -16.09 1.79
CA ILE A 614 -0.40 -16.21 1.25
C ILE A 614 0.10 -14.95 0.52
N TRP A 615 -0.76 -13.97 0.25
CA TRP A 615 -0.37 -12.64 -0.19
C TRP A 615 0.01 -11.76 1.02
N TYR A 616 1.13 -12.11 1.66
CA TYR A 616 1.50 -11.62 2.99
C TYR A 616 1.55 -10.10 3.20
N ASP A 617 1.86 -9.31 2.17
CA ASP A 617 1.85 -7.84 2.20
C ASP A 617 0.84 -7.20 1.25
N THR A 618 -0.18 -7.94 0.80
CA THR A 618 -1.24 -7.40 -0.05
C THR A 618 -2.59 -7.63 0.62
N PRO A 619 -3.35 -6.57 0.97
CA PRO A 619 -4.63 -6.71 1.66
C PRO A 619 -5.70 -7.22 0.69
N ALA A 620 -5.68 -8.53 0.44
CA ALA A 620 -6.61 -9.19 -0.48
C ALA A 620 -8.05 -9.13 0.02
N ASP A 621 -8.26 -8.96 1.32
CA ASP A 621 -9.50 -8.63 2.00
C ASP A 621 -10.14 -7.30 1.52
N LEU A 622 -9.36 -6.26 1.23
CA LEU A 622 -9.85 -4.94 0.75
C LEU A 622 -10.27 -4.91 -0.74
N ARG A 623 -10.34 -6.07 -1.40
CA ARG A 623 -10.76 -6.19 -2.80
C ARG A 623 -12.29 -6.09 -2.93
N CYS A 624 -12.76 -5.49 -4.02
CA CYS A 624 -14.14 -5.63 -4.48
C CYS A 624 -14.19 -5.82 -6.01
N ALA A 625 -15.37 -6.17 -6.52
CA ALA A 625 -15.60 -6.44 -7.95
C ALA A 625 -16.93 -5.82 -8.43
N ALA A 626 -17.03 -5.58 -9.74
CA ALA A 626 -18.26 -5.11 -10.39
C ALA A 626 -19.47 -6.02 -10.11
N GLY A 627 -20.65 -5.44 -9.88
CA GLY A 627 -21.90 -6.18 -9.70
C GLY A 627 -21.88 -7.15 -8.51
N LYS A 628 -21.21 -6.77 -7.41
CA LYS A 628 -21.13 -7.50 -6.15
C LYS A 628 -21.32 -6.52 -4.99
N MET A 629 -21.88 -7.01 -3.89
CA MET A 629 -21.82 -6.29 -2.62
C MET A 629 -20.35 -6.09 -2.23
N CYS A 630 -20.02 -4.89 -1.76
CA CYS A 630 -18.68 -4.49 -1.37
C CYS A 630 -18.79 -3.64 -0.11
N TRP A 631 -18.18 -4.04 1.00
CA TRP A 631 -18.28 -3.29 2.27
C TRP A 631 -17.16 -2.26 2.47
N ASN A 632 -16.11 -2.30 1.65
CA ASN A 632 -15.04 -1.30 1.69
C ASN A 632 -15.53 0.04 1.12
N ALA A 633 -15.75 1.02 2.01
CA ALA A 633 -16.19 2.37 1.68
C ALA A 633 -15.05 3.34 1.31
N ASN A 634 -13.80 2.89 1.35
CA ASN A 634 -12.61 3.69 1.01
C ASN A 634 -11.94 3.14 -0.26
N PRO A 635 -11.36 3.97 -1.15
CA PRO A 635 -10.45 3.47 -2.18
C PRO A 635 -9.17 2.90 -1.53
N ALA A 636 -8.98 1.58 -1.57
CA ALA A 636 -7.77 0.91 -1.09
C ALA A 636 -6.74 0.72 -2.22
N PHE A 637 -5.53 1.25 -2.03
CA PHE A 637 -4.44 1.26 -3.00
C PHE A 637 -3.39 0.21 -2.65
N PHE A 638 -3.16 -0.74 -3.57
CA PHE A 638 -2.14 -1.78 -3.42
C PHE A 638 -1.81 -2.40 -4.77
N SER A 639 -0.62 -2.99 -4.88
CA SER A 639 -0.26 -3.88 -5.98
C SER A 639 -0.26 -5.33 -5.51
N ARG A 640 -0.74 -6.24 -6.34
CA ARG A 640 -0.49 -7.69 -6.15
C ARG A 640 0.76 -8.17 -6.90
N LYS A 641 1.55 -7.27 -7.49
CA LYS A 641 2.67 -7.60 -8.39
C LYS A 641 4.04 -7.34 -7.77
N ARG A 642 4.98 -8.21 -8.13
CA ARG A 642 6.42 -8.04 -7.90
C ARG A 642 7.16 -8.05 -9.24
N LEU A 643 8.24 -7.28 -9.37
CA LEU A 643 9.11 -7.25 -10.53
C LEU A 643 9.98 -8.51 -10.51
N ASP A 644 9.63 -9.48 -11.34
CA ASP A 644 10.32 -10.76 -11.41
C ASP A 644 11.60 -10.65 -12.26
N ARG A 645 11.52 -9.97 -13.41
CA ARG A 645 12.59 -10.02 -14.42
C ARG A 645 12.58 -8.82 -15.36
N ILE A 646 13.75 -8.20 -15.57
CA ILE A 646 13.97 -7.14 -16.55
C ILE A 646 14.69 -7.74 -17.77
N THR A 647 14.23 -7.46 -18.99
CA THR A 647 14.88 -7.94 -20.23
C THR A 647 15.17 -6.78 -21.16
N THR A 648 16.43 -6.59 -21.54
CA THR A 648 16.83 -5.58 -22.54
C THR A 648 16.98 -6.23 -23.91
N SER A 649 16.58 -5.52 -24.97
CA SER A 649 16.59 -6.00 -26.34
C SER A 649 16.89 -4.86 -27.31
N ALA A 650 17.66 -5.13 -28.36
CA ALA A 650 18.07 -4.14 -29.34
C ALA A 650 18.28 -4.74 -30.73
N GLN A 651 18.11 -3.92 -31.77
CA GLN A 651 18.45 -4.25 -33.15
C GLN A 651 19.99 -4.28 -33.30
N ARG A 652 20.60 -5.45 -33.17
CA ARG A 652 22.08 -5.65 -33.27
C ARG A 652 22.52 -6.14 -34.65
N ARG A 653 21.63 -6.05 -35.64
CA ARG A 653 21.74 -6.58 -37.00
C ARG A 653 21.29 -5.53 -38.01
N THR A 654 21.98 -5.45 -39.15
CA THR A 654 21.70 -4.52 -40.26
C THR A 654 20.75 -5.11 -41.30
N ASP A 655 20.61 -6.44 -41.35
CA ASP A 655 19.77 -7.17 -42.30
C ASP A 655 18.32 -7.37 -41.83
N THR A 656 17.98 -6.93 -40.61
CA THR A 656 16.63 -7.01 -40.05
C THR A 656 16.37 -5.88 -39.05
N THR A 657 15.12 -5.44 -38.96
CA THR A 657 14.62 -4.53 -37.91
C THR A 657 14.22 -5.26 -36.62
N ALA A 658 14.30 -6.58 -36.59
CA ALA A 658 14.05 -7.36 -35.38
C ALA A 658 15.07 -7.03 -34.28
N ARG A 659 14.58 -6.83 -33.05
CA ARG A 659 15.40 -6.75 -31.84
C ARG A 659 15.78 -8.15 -31.38
N GLN A 660 17.03 -8.34 -30.96
CA GLN A 660 17.49 -9.53 -30.25
C GLN A 660 17.62 -9.22 -28.75
N VAL A 661 17.46 -10.22 -27.88
CA VAL A 661 17.75 -10.07 -26.44
C VAL A 661 19.23 -9.76 -26.23
N VAL A 662 19.55 -8.82 -25.34
CA VAL A 662 20.94 -8.44 -25.00
C VAL A 662 21.30 -8.88 -23.60
N ASP A 663 20.51 -8.47 -22.60
CA ASP A 663 20.68 -8.85 -21.21
C ASP A 663 19.32 -9.18 -20.58
N GLU A 664 19.36 -10.10 -19.63
CA GLU A 664 18.26 -10.44 -18.73
C GLU A 664 18.74 -10.28 -17.29
N TYR A 665 17.88 -9.72 -16.44
CA TYR A 665 18.11 -9.55 -15.02
C TYR A 665 16.95 -10.22 -14.28
N GLN A 666 17.20 -11.41 -13.73
CA GLN A 666 16.26 -12.10 -12.85
C GLN A 666 16.41 -11.55 -11.44
N LEU A 667 15.29 -11.20 -10.80
CA LEU A 667 15.23 -10.85 -9.38
C LEU A 667 14.77 -12.09 -8.61
N LYS A 668 15.41 -12.38 -7.48
CA LYS A 668 14.93 -13.35 -6.48
C LYS A 668 14.47 -12.56 -5.25
N GLN A 669 13.26 -12.85 -4.79
CA GLN A 669 12.55 -12.12 -3.75
C GLN A 669 11.88 -13.13 -2.80
N ASP A 670 11.64 -12.75 -1.55
CA ASP A 670 11.05 -13.62 -0.51
C ASP A 670 10.40 -12.79 0.63
N PHE A 671 9.72 -13.44 1.57
CA PHE A 671 9.11 -12.83 2.78
C PHE A 671 9.80 -13.31 4.08
N PRO A 672 10.87 -12.64 4.52
CA PRO A 672 11.60 -13.04 5.72
C PRO A 672 10.94 -12.59 7.03
N THR A 673 11.14 -13.37 8.09
CA THR A 673 10.68 -13.08 9.44
C THR A 673 11.48 -11.94 10.11
N LEU A 674 10.84 -10.79 10.32
CA LEU A 674 11.37 -9.72 11.17
C LEU A 674 11.34 -10.17 12.63
N LYS A 675 12.51 -10.35 13.26
CA LYS A 675 12.69 -10.85 14.64
C LYS A 675 12.14 -9.94 15.77
N ALA A 676 11.27 -9.00 15.44
CA ALA A 676 10.62 -8.07 16.38
C ALA A 676 9.28 -7.47 15.86
N GLY A 677 8.64 -8.01 14.81
CA GLY A 677 7.42 -7.40 14.26
C GLY A 677 6.53 -8.32 13.42
N SER A 678 5.24 -8.02 13.39
CA SER A 678 4.13 -8.76 12.73
C SER A 678 4.02 -8.57 11.21
N ASN A 679 5.04 -7.98 10.58
CA ASN A 679 4.91 -7.34 9.27
C ASN A 679 5.87 -8.00 8.26
N PRO A 680 5.50 -9.13 7.62
CA PRO A 680 6.27 -9.72 6.54
C PRO A 680 6.27 -8.80 5.31
N ALA A 681 7.37 -8.08 5.07
CA ALA A 681 7.55 -7.24 3.90
C ALA A 681 8.35 -7.99 2.82
N LEU A 682 7.98 -7.85 1.54
CA LEU A 682 8.69 -8.47 0.42
C LEU A 682 10.15 -7.95 0.37
N TRP A 683 11.15 -8.82 0.44
CA TRP A 683 12.58 -8.44 0.33
C TRP A 683 13.16 -8.83 -1.03
N LEU A 684 14.18 -8.08 -1.49
CA LEU A 684 15.02 -8.48 -2.61
C LEU A 684 16.24 -9.23 -2.08
N GLU A 685 16.37 -10.50 -2.43
CA GLU A 685 17.50 -11.35 -2.00
C GLU A 685 18.68 -11.22 -2.97
N SER A 686 18.43 -11.27 -4.28
CA SER A 686 19.50 -11.14 -5.28
C SER A 686 19.03 -10.71 -6.66
N ILE A 687 20.00 -10.18 -7.44
CA ILE A 687 19.85 -9.89 -8.87
C ILE A 687 20.87 -10.74 -9.65
N THR A 688 20.40 -11.54 -10.61
CA THR A 688 21.23 -12.36 -11.50
C THR A 688 21.15 -11.86 -12.93
N ARG A 689 22.30 -11.51 -13.53
CA ARG A 689 22.41 -11.04 -14.92
C ARG A 689 22.86 -12.14 -15.88
N THR A 690 22.10 -12.38 -16.94
CA THR A 690 22.43 -13.28 -18.05
C THR A 690 22.60 -12.47 -19.34
N GLY A 691 23.76 -12.58 -19.99
CA GLY A 691 24.07 -11.90 -21.25
C GLY A 691 23.91 -12.81 -22.49
N TYR A 692 23.39 -12.27 -23.58
CA TYR A 692 23.03 -13.02 -24.79
C TYR A 692 23.86 -12.62 -26.02
N GLY A 693 24.41 -13.62 -26.72
CA GLY A 693 25.14 -13.39 -27.98
C GLY A 693 24.23 -12.89 -29.11
N ARG A 694 24.82 -12.41 -30.23
CA ARG A 694 24.05 -11.95 -31.41
C ARG A 694 23.20 -13.05 -32.06
N ASN A 695 23.52 -14.32 -31.81
CA ASN A 695 22.79 -15.50 -32.28
C ASN A 695 21.84 -16.06 -31.20
N GLU A 696 21.53 -15.27 -30.17
CA GLU A 696 20.62 -15.58 -29.05
C GLU A 696 21.01 -16.78 -28.17
N THR A 697 22.16 -17.41 -28.46
CA THR A 697 22.83 -18.32 -27.53
C THR A 697 23.21 -17.56 -26.24
N PRO A 698 22.83 -18.07 -25.06
CA PRO A 698 23.28 -17.53 -23.78
C PRO A 698 24.81 -17.60 -23.69
N ARG A 699 25.44 -16.52 -23.23
CA ARG A 699 26.83 -16.53 -22.78
C ARG A 699 26.83 -16.33 -21.27
N THR A 700 26.73 -17.44 -20.55
CA THR A 700 26.74 -17.50 -19.08
C THR A 700 28.12 -17.15 -18.50
N ARG A 701 28.54 -15.90 -18.69
CA ARG A 701 29.64 -15.30 -17.94
C ARG A 701 29.06 -14.90 -16.58
N ARG A 702 29.18 -15.79 -15.59
CA ARG A 702 28.77 -15.54 -14.21
C ARG A 702 29.31 -14.18 -13.76
N SER A 703 28.42 -13.19 -13.69
CA SER A 703 28.66 -11.98 -12.93
C SER A 703 28.47 -12.34 -11.45
N PRO A 704 29.22 -11.73 -10.51
CA PRO A 704 29.08 -12.06 -9.10
C PRO A 704 27.61 -11.90 -8.66
N SER A 705 27.06 -12.90 -7.99
CA SER A 705 25.70 -12.82 -7.47
C SER A 705 25.64 -11.69 -6.45
N THR A 706 24.86 -10.65 -6.75
CA THR A 706 24.68 -9.54 -5.80
C THR A 706 23.65 -9.99 -4.79
N ARG A 707 24.10 -10.67 -3.71
CA ARG A 707 23.26 -11.04 -2.58
C ARG A 707 23.07 -9.82 -1.66
N CYS A 708 21.83 -9.45 -1.41
CA CYS A 708 21.44 -8.22 -0.73
C CYS A 708 21.16 -8.48 0.75
N ALA A 709 22.19 -8.83 1.52
CA ALA A 709 22.05 -9.18 2.93
C ALA A 709 21.91 -7.96 3.86
N SER A 710 20.69 -7.64 4.28
CA SER A 710 20.36 -6.62 5.29
C SER A 710 20.37 -7.19 6.72
N SER A 711 21.45 -6.93 7.47
CA SER A 711 21.59 -7.34 8.89
C SER A 711 21.31 -6.18 9.87
N PRO A 712 20.25 -6.24 10.70
CA PRO A 712 19.86 -5.15 11.59
C PRO A 712 20.53 -5.25 12.98
N THR A 713 21.79 -4.81 13.11
CA THR A 713 22.50 -4.75 14.42
C THR A 713 23.07 -3.38 14.76
N ARG A 714 22.24 -2.51 15.36
CA ARG A 714 22.74 -1.34 16.11
C ARG A 714 23.34 -1.79 17.45
N ARG A 715 24.66 -1.61 17.65
CA ARG A 715 25.28 -1.22 18.95
C ARG A 715 26.78 -0.87 18.80
N THR A 716 27.09 0.42 19.01
CA THR A 716 28.34 0.95 19.57
C THR A 716 29.69 0.37 19.10
N CYS A 717 30.36 1.08 18.17
CA CYS A 717 31.83 1.04 18.07
C CYS A 717 32.44 2.17 18.92
N PRO A 718 33.41 1.93 19.81
CA PRO A 718 34.22 2.99 20.41
C PRO A 718 35.23 3.53 19.38
N ALA A 719 35.59 4.81 19.51
CA ALA A 719 36.48 5.46 18.54
C ALA A 719 37.95 4.98 18.67
N ALA A 720 38.58 4.72 17.53
CA ALA A 720 40.04 4.57 17.40
C ALA A 720 40.55 5.54 16.32
N SER A 721 41.63 6.27 16.63
CA SER A 721 42.15 7.35 15.80
C SER A 721 43.13 6.86 14.73
N CYS A 722 43.00 7.35 13.50
CA CYS A 722 44.04 7.24 12.46
C CYS A 722 44.44 8.63 11.96
N GLY A 723 45.72 8.99 12.15
CA GLY A 723 46.35 10.12 11.47
C GLY A 723 46.89 9.70 10.08
N PRO A 724 47.11 10.65 9.16
CA PRO A 724 47.46 10.32 7.77
C PRO A 724 48.97 10.17 7.54
N THR A 725 49.36 9.19 6.71
CA THR A 725 50.68 9.14 6.06
C THR A 725 50.51 8.65 4.62
N THR A 726 51.05 9.41 3.65
CA THR A 726 51.04 9.09 2.21
C THR A 726 52.22 8.17 1.81
N PRO A 727 52.20 7.54 0.60
CA PRO A 727 52.89 6.26 0.36
C PRO A 727 54.17 6.35 -0.51
N ALA A 728 54.67 5.15 -0.90
CA ALA A 728 55.62 4.80 -1.98
C ALA A 728 57.02 4.31 -1.52
N PRO A 729 57.74 3.50 -2.34
CA PRO A 729 57.25 2.36 -3.13
C PRO A 729 58.21 1.13 -3.13
N ALA A 730 57.94 0.19 -4.05
CA ALA A 730 58.85 -0.84 -4.62
C ALA A 730 58.99 -2.20 -3.91
N SER A 731 58.71 -3.25 -4.69
CA SER A 731 59.09 -4.66 -4.46
C SER A 731 60.59 -4.89 -4.76
N PRO A 732 61.21 -6.02 -4.35
CA PRO A 732 61.09 -7.24 -5.17
C PRO A 732 61.14 -8.58 -4.39
N GLY A 733 60.94 -9.69 -5.11
CA GLY A 733 61.53 -11.00 -4.75
C GLY A 733 60.56 -12.11 -4.37
N CYS A 734 60.37 -13.08 -5.26
CA CYS A 734 59.73 -14.37 -4.96
C CYS A 734 60.77 -15.37 -4.40
N VAL A 735 60.51 -16.00 -3.26
CA VAL A 735 61.00 -17.37 -2.96
C VAL A 735 59.96 -18.12 -2.10
N SER A 736 59.71 -19.36 -2.47
CA SER A 736 59.20 -20.47 -1.64
C SER A 736 60.03 -21.70 -1.99
N PRO A 737 60.02 -22.82 -1.23
CA PRO A 737 59.21 -23.15 -0.05
C PRO A 737 60.06 -23.64 1.15
N ALA A 738 59.44 -24.17 2.22
CA ALA A 738 59.75 -25.48 2.82
C ALA A 738 59.06 -25.69 4.18
N SER A 739 58.58 -26.91 4.40
CA SER A 739 57.96 -27.43 5.63
C SER A 739 58.96 -27.88 6.68
N SER A 740 58.60 -27.81 7.98
CA SER A 740 58.93 -28.86 8.94
C SER A 740 58.03 -28.86 10.19
N GLU A 741 57.98 -30.02 10.85
CA GLU A 741 57.30 -30.39 12.10
C GLU A 741 57.76 -29.54 13.32
N SER A 742 57.20 -29.60 14.54
CA SER A 742 56.71 -30.79 15.26
C SER A 742 55.89 -30.47 16.54
N THR A 743 55.13 -31.48 17.01
CA THR A 743 54.82 -31.90 18.41
C THR A 743 55.33 -30.99 19.55
N ALA A 744 54.60 -30.72 20.66
CA ALA A 744 54.05 -31.75 21.55
C ALA A 744 53.17 -31.26 22.75
N VAL A 745 52.36 -32.21 23.27
CA VAL A 745 52.07 -32.48 24.72
C VAL A 745 51.21 -31.50 25.57
N ARG A 746 50.10 -32.07 26.09
CA ARG A 746 49.29 -31.64 27.25
C ARG A 746 49.95 -32.10 28.58
N PRO A 747 49.70 -31.45 29.74
CA PRO A 747 48.76 -32.05 30.70
C PRO A 747 47.92 -31.03 31.52
N SER A 748 47.19 -31.54 32.51
CA SER A 748 46.06 -30.90 33.21
C SER A 748 46.20 -30.87 34.74
N SER A 749 45.56 -29.91 35.41
CA SER A 749 45.25 -29.96 36.84
C SER A 749 43.86 -29.31 37.15
N THR A 750 43.46 -29.29 38.42
CA THR A 750 42.06 -29.49 38.85
C THR A 750 41.74 -28.79 40.18
N THR A 751 40.44 -28.58 40.50
CA THR A 751 39.86 -28.20 41.83
C THR A 751 40.20 -26.77 42.34
N SER A 752 39.45 -26.10 43.24
CA SER A 752 38.19 -26.41 43.99
C SER A 752 37.51 -25.13 44.54
N SER A 753 36.20 -25.18 44.82
CA SER A 753 35.38 -24.15 45.54
C SER A 753 35.39 -24.38 47.07
N PRO A 754 34.49 -23.81 47.92
CA PRO A 754 33.78 -22.51 47.94
C PRO A 754 33.81 -21.79 49.33
N ARG A 755 33.28 -20.55 49.45
CA ARG A 755 32.49 -20.08 50.64
C ARG A 755 31.73 -18.76 50.40
N ALA A 756 30.91 -18.33 51.38
CA ALA A 756 29.83 -17.34 51.23
C ALA A 756 29.73 -16.31 52.39
N LEU A 757 28.60 -15.56 52.43
CA LEU A 757 28.16 -14.50 53.37
C LEU A 757 28.71 -13.07 53.12
N ALA A 758 28.02 -11.96 53.48
CA ALA A 758 26.57 -11.66 53.61
C ALA A 758 26.30 -10.16 53.93
N ARG A 759 25.07 -9.68 53.59
CA ARG A 759 24.26 -8.61 54.25
C ARG A 759 24.57 -7.09 54.10
N ARG A 760 23.44 -6.35 53.95
CA ARG A 760 23.07 -4.97 54.42
C ARG A 760 23.36 -3.70 53.56
N ALA A 761 22.26 -3.11 53.08
CA ALA A 761 21.99 -1.66 52.93
C ALA A 761 21.47 -1.06 54.29
N PRO A 762 21.05 0.23 54.46
CA PRO A 762 20.95 1.43 53.57
C PRO A 762 21.79 2.64 54.09
N GLY A 763 21.71 3.92 53.65
CA GLY A 763 21.01 4.62 52.54
C GLY A 763 20.57 6.08 52.90
N CYS A 764 19.82 6.75 52.01
CA CYS A 764 19.12 8.07 52.12
C CYS A 764 19.89 9.43 52.10
N ARG A 765 19.40 10.34 51.22
CA ARG A 765 19.41 11.86 51.24
C ARG A 765 20.79 12.59 51.15
N ALA A 766 21.08 13.53 50.22
CA ALA A 766 20.44 14.80 49.76
C ALA A 766 20.83 16.03 50.62
N ARG A 767 21.07 17.28 50.13
CA ARG A 767 21.27 17.90 48.78
C ARG A 767 21.82 19.36 48.97
N ALA A 768 22.53 19.94 47.99
CA ALA A 768 22.98 21.35 47.90
C ALA A 768 24.11 21.79 48.89
N THR A 769 24.94 22.83 48.69
CA THR A 769 25.09 23.88 47.64
C THR A 769 26.59 24.33 47.58
N PRO A 770 27.08 25.15 46.60
CA PRO A 770 28.51 25.44 46.38
C PRO A 770 29.01 26.70 47.16
N PRO A 771 30.28 27.15 46.99
CA PRO A 771 30.61 28.04 45.87
C PRO A 771 31.91 27.68 45.12
N GLY A 772 32.16 28.32 43.98
CA GLY A 772 33.34 28.15 43.11
C GLY A 772 33.10 28.77 41.75
#